data_AF-A0A0F4GH00-F1
#
_entry.id   AF-A0A0F4GH00-F1
#
_cell.length_a   1.000
_cell.length_b   1.000
_cell.length_c   1.000
_cell.angle_alpha   90.00
_cell.angle_beta   90.00
_cell.angle_gamma   90.00
#
_symmetry.space_group_name_H-M   'P 1'
#
loop_
_entity.id
_entity.type
_entity.pdbx_description
1 polymer ?
#
loop_
_entity_poly.entity_id
_entity_poly.type
_entity_poly.pdbx_seq_one_letter_code
_entity_poly.pdbx_strand_id
1 'polypeptide(L)'
;MKGFRQRVSQLSRAKDREGNKLAKKKDSTSGTASPHNGTTQSPAGSAHATPTSSTSNLVDPRNKPLPADAPTQSHPGAPIPGQSQGNAQNPSLFAQHGAISAMPGQGQQGGTSTPGRQNNPLAPSVVISPSAPHVPPPGAAETMPHDLAPPKAGSKSLLFDRLQATPKDTVPEGIRTPKRQHSSRFDISDQRQRELEKLPGFHEVPPNRRQELFMQKLDQCNIIFDFNDASGDMKSKEIKRLALHELLDYVAQNRQVISEPMYPRVVEMFAKNLFRPIPPPMNPQGEAFDPEEDEPVLEVAWPHIQVVYEFFLRFIESQDFNTNYAKQYIDHGFVLQLLELFDSEDPRERDFLKTTLHRIYGKFLNLRSYIRRSINNVFFQFVYETERFNGIAELLEILGSIINGFALPLKEEHKLFLTRVLIPLHKVKSLSMYHPQLAYCIVQFLEKDAALTEEVVLGLLRYWPKVNSTKEVMFLNEVEDIFEVMDPAEFAKVQEPLFNQLAKSVASPHFQVAERALYFWNNEYFCNLVSDNVDVILPIMFAPLYENSKGHWNRTIHGMVYNAMKLFMEVNPQLFDECSHDYTEQQNNAEAVKANRQAKWDRLTQLAEQMKANGHSSAVRPPQGYGTGSKSPVREGEGDPISMERLRLQDDRRADRQTVRG
;
A
#
# COMPACT_ATOMS: atom_id res chain seq x y z
N MET A 1 16.93 -14.79 -9.28
CA MET A 1 16.77 -14.45 -7.84
C MET A 1 17.77 -13.45 -7.23
N LYS A 2 18.92 -13.07 -7.82
CA LYS A 2 19.77 -12.00 -7.22
C LYS A 2 19.32 -10.56 -7.52
N GLY A 3 18.69 -10.29 -8.67
CA GLY A 3 18.36 -8.93 -9.12
C GLY A 3 17.32 -8.19 -8.27
N PHE A 4 16.26 -8.85 -7.82
CA PHE A 4 15.12 -8.18 -7.17
C PHE A 4 15.47 -7.60 -5.78
N ARG A 5 16.17 -8.38 -4.93
CA ARG A 5 16.71 -7.88 -3.65
C ARG A 5 17.67 -6.69 -3.83
N GLN A 6 18.33 -6.59 -4.98
CA GLN A 6 19.26 -5.51 -5.27
C GLN A 6 18.54 -4.21 -5.66
N ARG A 7 17.41 -4.27 -6.39
CA ARG A 7 16.54 -3.08 -6.65
C ARG A 7 16.00 -2.49 -5.34
N VAL A 8 15.42 -3.32 -4.46
CA VAL A 8 14.85 -2.87 -3.17
C VAL A 8 15.91 -2.23 -2.26
N SER A 9 17.16 -2.72 -2.28
CA SER A 9 18.28 -2.13 -1.52
C SER A 9 18.89 -0.87 -2.17
N GLN A 10 18.69 -0.65 -3.47
CA GLN A 10 19.21 0.51 -4.18
C GLN A 10 18.29 1.73 -4.06
N LEU A 11 16.97 1.53 -4.14
CA LEU A 11 15.98 2.61 -3.97
C LEU A 11 16.04 3.25 -2.57
N SER A 12 16.34 2.45 -1.53
CA SER A 12 16.48 2.92 -0.14
C SER A 12 17.82 3.60 0.18
N ARG A 13 18.84 3.49 -0.69
CA ARG A 13 20.18 4.10 -0.47
C ARG A 13 20.49 5.27 -1.39
N ALA A 14 19.62 5.59 -2.34
CA ALA A 14 19.86 6.61 -3.37
C ALA A 14 19.65 8.06 -2.90
N LYS A 15 19.10 8.31 -1.70
CA LYS A 15 18.77 9.67 -1.21
C LYS A 15 19.87 10.35 -0.41
N ASP A 16 20.93 9.62 0.00
CA ASP A 16 22.02 10.12 0.84
C ASP A 16 23.42 9.97 0.20
N ARG A 17 23.66 10.68 -0.91
CA ARG A 17 25.00 11.18 -1.31
C ARG A 17 24.95 12.01 -2.60
N GLU A 18 25.08 13.33 -2.46
CA GLU A 18 26.07 14.08 -3.26
C GLU A 18 26.36 15.48 -2.67
N GLY A 19 27.47 15.58 -1.92
CA GLY A 19 28.06 16.83 -1.47
C GLY A 19 29.35 17.11 -2.24
N ASN A 20 29.29 18.07 -3.15
CA ASN A 20 30.31 18.33 -4.17
C ASN A 20 31.64 18.88 -3.60
N LYS A 21 32.80 18.49 -4.20
CA LYS A 21 34.04 19.28 -4.16
C LYS A 21 34.99 18.94 -5.33
N LEU A 22 35.19 19.92 -6.22
CA LEU A 22 36.11 19.90 -7.36
C LEU A 22 37.37 20.73 -7.11
N ALA A 23 38.55 20.16 -7.37
CA ALA A 23 39.78 20.86 -7.79
C ALA A 23 40.88 19.83 -8.18
N LYS A 24 41.86 20.08 -9.06
CA LYS A 24 42.01 20.92 -10.27
C LYS A 24 43.40 20.57 -10.87
N LYS A 25 43.61 20.62 -12.20
CA LYS A 25 44.92 20.44 -12.91
C LYS A 25 45.50 18.99 -12.87
N LYS A 26 46.34 18.52 -13.82
CA LYS A 26 46.76 18.99 -15.17
C LYS A 26 47.55 17.85 -15.86
N ASP A 27 47.46 17.76 -17.20
CA ASP A 27 48.29 17.05 -18.21
C ASP A 27 49.05 15.74 -17.85
N SER A 28 48.89 14.67 -18.64
CA SER A 28 49.79 14.36 -19.79
C SER A 28 49.72 12.90 -20.32
N THR A 29 49.61 12.79 -21.66
CA THR A 29 50.20 11.78 -22.59
C THR A 29 50.24 10.26 -22.31
N SER A 30 49.68 9.49 -23.27
CA SER A 30 50.21 8.28 -23.97
C SER A 30 51.18 7.30 -23.27
N GLY A 31 51.14 5.99 -23.52
CA GLY A 31 50.44 5.26 -24.59
C GLY A 31 50.89 3.78 -24.67
N THR A 32 50.30 3.03 -25.60
CA THR A 32 50.38 1.56 -25.73
C THR A 32 51.63 1.03 -26.43
N ALA A 33 52.15 -0.14 -25.99
CA ALA A 33 52.81 -1.13 -26.87
C ALA A 33 52.89 -2.55 -26.23
N SER A 34 52.74 -3.59 -27.06
CA SER A 34 53.08 -5.01 -26.81
C SER A 34 53.99 -5.48 -27.99
N PRO A 35 54.18 -6.75 -28.41
CA PRO A 35 53.92 -8.11 -27.83
C PRO A 35 55.07 -9.16 -28.10
N HIS A 36 54.81 -10.48 -27.92
CA HIS A 36 55.62 -11.69 -28.33
C HIS A 36 56.95 -11.94 -27.55
N ASN A 37 57.55 -13.13 -27.35
CA ASN A 37 57.32 -14.59 -27.61
C ASN A 37 58.25 -15.42 -26.63
N GLY A 38 58.31 -16.77 -26.51
CA GLY A 38 57.54 -17.89 -27.09
C GLY A 38 58.30 -19.26 -27.11
N THR A 39 58.07 -20.19 -26.15
CA THR A 39 58.54 -21.63 -26.05
C THR A 39 60.06 -21.92 -25.99
N THR A 40 60.63 -22.77 -25.09
CA THR A 40 60.49 -24.26 -25.00
C THR A 40 61.10 -24.92 -23.72
N GLN A 41 60.53 -26.08 -23.32
CA GLN A 41 61.10 -27.25 -22.58
C GLN A 41 61.51 -27.21 -21.07
N SER A 42 61.13 -28.28 -20.37
CA SER A 42 61.24 -28.59 -18.92
C SER A 42 62.59 -29.25 -18.53
N PRO A 43 62.98 -29.41 -17.23
CA PRO A 43 62.35 -30.40 -16.32
C PRO A 43 62.35 -30.13 -14.78
N ALA A 44 61.22 -30.36 -14.11
CA ALA A 44 61.01 -30.60 -12.66
C ALA A 44 59.48 -30.81 -12.45
N GLY A 45 58.91 -31.36 -11.36
CA GLY A 45 59.45 -31.99 -10.15
C GLY A 45 58.34 -32.11 -9.07
N SER A 46 58.01 -33.33 -8.64
CA SER A 46 57.25 -33.72 -7.42
C SER A 46 55.85 -33.14 -7.07
N ALA A 47 54.95 -34.07 -6.70
CA ALA A 47 53.88 -33.96 -5.68
C ALA A 47 52.50 -33.34 -6.03
N HIS A 48 51.64 -34.21 -6.59
CA HIS A 48 50.22 -34.43 -6.26
C HIS A 48 49.24 -33.25 -6.06
N ALA A 49 48.34 -33.12 -7.04
CA ALA A 49 46.92 -32.88 -6.81
C ALA A 49 46.12 -34.13 -7.22
N THR A 50 44.97 -34.38 -6.58
CA THR A 50 43.98 -35.38 -7.01
C THR A 50 42.58 -34.77 -7.07
N PRO A 51 41.85 -34.90 -8.18
CA PRO A 51 40.41 -34.62 -8.27
C PRO A 51 39.59 -35.89 -7.97
N THR A 52 38.27 -35.78 -7.86
CA THR A 52 37.31 -36.67 -8.54
C THR A 52 35.88 -36.16 -8.50
N SER A 53 35.20 -36.28 -9.63
CA SER A 53 33.73 -36.29 -9.75
C SER A 53 33.26 -37.75 -9.81
N SER A 54 32.05 -38.07 -9.34
CA SER A 54 31.49 -39.42 -9.43
C SER A 54 30.00 -39.42 -9.80
N THR A 55 29.66 -40.09 -10.89
CA THR A 55 28.29 -40.49 -11.29
C THR A 55 28.34 -41.85 -11.99
N SER A 56 27.65 -42.88 -11.48
CA SER A 56 27.14 -44.05 -12.25
C SER A 56 26.42 -45.09 -11.36
N ASN A 57 25.64 -45.98 -12.00
CA ASN A 57 24.66 -46.89 -11.39
C ASN A 57 25.17 -48.33 -11.13
N LEU A 58 24.61 -49.01 -10.11
CA LEU A 58 24.42 -50.48 -9.97
C LEU A 58 23.12 -50.67 -9.15
N VAL A 59 22.04 -51.34 -9.59
CA VAL A 59 21.77 -52.77 -9.93
C VAL A 59 21.63 -53.69 -8.70
N ASP A 60 20.44 -54.32 -8.56
CA ASP A 60 20.14 -55.47 -7.69
C ASP A 60 19.06 -56.38 -8.40
N PRO A 61 18.98 -57.72 -8.21
CA PRO A 61 18.45 -58.63 -9.27
C PRO A 61 17.14 -59.44 -8.98
N ARG A 62 16.66 -60.11 -10.06
CA ARG A 62 15.82 -61.35 -10.16
C ARG A 62 14.26 -61.33 -10.18
N ASN A 63 13.73 -61.55 -11.39
CA ASN A 63 12.65 -62.49 -11.83
C ASN A 63 11.26 -62.63 -11.12
N LYS A 64 10.22 -62.03 -11.74
CA LYS A 64 9.05 -62.62 -12.50
C LYS A 64 8.64 -64.13 -12.35
N PRO A 65 7.40 -64.58 -12.74
CA PRO A 65 6.26 -63.86 -13.40
C PRO A 65 4.78 -64.18 -12.96
N LEU A 66 3.84 -63.29 -13.37
CA LEU A 66 2.46 -63.43 -14.00
C LEU A 66 1.69 -64.79 -14.03
N PRO A 67 0.33 -64.84 -14.15
CA PRO A 67 -0.51 -64.05 -15.10
C PRO A 67 -1.92 -63.56 -14.62
N ALA A 68 -2.74 -63.11 -15.58
CA ALA A 68 -3.97 -62.32 -15.44
C ALA A 68 -5.27 -63.12 -15.67
N ASP A 69 -6.42 -62.54 -15.30
CA ASP A 69 -7.57 -62.35 -16.21
C ASP A 69 -8.70 -61.50 -15.59
N ALA A 70 -9.51 -60.86 -16.45
CA ALA A 70 -10.84 -60.30 -16.16
C ALA A 70 -11.92 -61.36 -16.57
N PRO A 71 -13.25 -61.26 -16.30
CA PRO A 71 -14.03 -60.02 -16.19
C PRO A 71 -15.32 -60.01 -15.30
N THR A 72 -16.08 -58.91 -15.41
CA THR A 72 -17.58 -58.80 -15.33
C THR A 72 -18.40 -59.01 -14.04
N GLN A 73 -19.30 -58.02 -13.85
CA GLN A 73 -20.73 -58.10 -13.46
C GLN A 73 -21.23 -58.03 -11.99
N SER A 74 -22.25 -57.17 -11.86
CA SER A 74 -23.45 -57.21 -11.00
C SER A 74 -23.49 -56.58 -9.60
N HIS A 75 -24.49 -55.68 -9.45
CA HIS A 75 -25.13 -55.09 -8.26
C HIS A 75 -25.83 -56.15 -7.35
N PRO A 76 -26.58 -55.81 -6.25
CA PRO A 76 -26.88 -54.50 -5.61
C PRO A 76 -26.69 -54.48 -4.06
N GLY A 77 -27.04 -53.36 -3.40
CA GLY A 77 -27.59 -53.42 -2.03
C GLY A 77 -27.23 -52.28 -1.06
N ALA A 78 -28.12 -51.29 -0.91
CA ALA A 78 -28.22 -50.49 0.32
C ALA A 78 -29.13 -51.21 1.35
N PRO A 79 -29.21 -50.76 2.61
CA PRO A 79 -30.39 -49.93 2.93
C PRO A 79 -30.20 -48.80 3.97
N ILE A 80 -31.14 -47.86 3.92
CA ILE A 80 -31.46 -46.86 4.97
C ILE A 80 -32.58 -47.43 5.87
N PRO A 81 -32.67 -47.04 7.15
CA PRO A 81 -33.89 -46.38 7.66
C PRO A 81 -33.57 -45.23 8.64
N GLY A 82 -34.46 -44.30 9.01
CA GLY A 82 -35.88 -44.10 8.69
C GLY A 82 -36.49 -43.11 9.72
N GLN A 83 -37.43 -42.24 9.31
CA GLN A 83 -37.99 -41.14 10.14
C GLN A 83 -39.18 -41.57 11.02
N SER A 84 -39.51 -40.78 12.07
CA SER A 84 -40.88 -40.24 12.26
C SER A 84 -41.05 -39.24 13.43
N GLN A 85 -41.62 -38.07 13.10
CA GLN A 85 -42.72 -37.31 13.77
C GLN A 85 -42.79 -37.04 15.29
N GLY A 86 -43.20 -35.80 15.63
CA GLY A 86 -43.69 -35.36 16.96
C GLY A 86 -44.10 -33.87 16.93
N ASN A 87 -45.14 -33.46 17.67
CA ASN A 87 -45.83 -32.16 17.51
C ASN A 87 -46.09 -31.45 18.86
N ALA A 88 -46.48 -30.17 18.79
CA ALA A 88 -47.24 -29.36 19.78
C ALA A 88 -46.54 -28.58 20.94
N GLN A 89 -46.77 -27.25 20.89
CA GLN A 89 -47.33 -26.35 21.93
C GLN A 89 -46.72 -26.21 23.36
N ASN A 90 -46.17 -25.01 23.66
CA ASN A 90 -46.55 -24.00 24.71
C ASN A 90 -46.75 -24.41 26.20
N PRO A 91 -46.86 -23.49 27.21
CA PRO A 91 -46.84 -22.01 27.17
C PRO A 91 -46.09 -21.23 28.32
N SER A 92 -46.11 -19.89 28.19
CA SER A 92 -46.33 -18.85 29.24
C SER A 92 -45.29 -18.51 30.33
N LEU A 93 -44.96 -17.20 30.43
CA LEU A 93 -45.34 -16.33 31.57
C LEU A 93 -45.16 -14.82 31.28
N PHE A 94 -46.22 -14.05 31.59
CA PHE A 94 -46.39 -12.62 31.98
C PHE A 94 -45.18 -11.63 32.03
N ALA A 95 -45.34 -10.30 31.88
CA ALA A 95 -46.52 -9.42 32.07
C ALA A 95 -46.53 -8.14 31.19
N GLN A 96 -47.58 -7.32 31.37
CA GLN A 96 -48.00 -6.14 30.59
C GLN A 96 -48.06 -4.87 31.46
N HIS A 97 -47.89 -3.68 30.86
CA HIS A 97 -48.33 -2.30 31.23
C HIS A 97 -47.22 -1.28 30.81
N GLY A 98 -47.46 0.00 30.52
CA GLY A 98 -48.67 0.84 30.51
C GLY A 98 -48.24 2.29 30.24
N ALA A 99 -49.06 3.14 29.62
CA ALA A 99 -48.62 4.40 29.00
C ALA A 99 -48.95 5.69 29.80
N ILE A 100 -48.72 6.86 29.15
CA ILE A 100 -49.44 8.17 29.27
C ILE A 100 -48.72 9.34 30.02
N SER A 101 -48.50 10.46 29.28
CA SER A 101 -48.42 11.89 29.70
C SER A 101 -47.31 12.37 30.68
N ALA A 102 -47.07 13.67 30.92
CA ALA A 102 -47.11 14.94 30.13
C ALA A 102 -46.45 16.08 30.96
N MET A 103 -46.25 17.27 30.36
CA MET A 103 -45.83 18.58 30.95
C MET A 103 -46.51 18.96 32.30
N PRO A 104 -45.97 19.88 33.16
CA PRO A 104 -45.39 21.20 32.81
C PRO A 104 -44.17 21.70 33.64
N GLY A 105 -43.78 22.98 33.52
CA GLY A 105 -42.58 23.60 34.14
C GLY A 105 -42.80 24.84 35.03
N GLN A 106 -41.85 25.81 34.99
CA GLN A 106 -41.55 26.96 35.90
C GLN A 106 -40.55 26.64 37.05
N GLY A 107 -39.57 27.48 37.43
CA GLY A 107 -39.07 28.74 36.82
C GLY A 107 -38.12 29.56 37.73
N GLN A 108 -37.46 30.61 37.18
CA GLN A 108 -36.72 31.73 37.86
C GLN A 108 -35.38 31.39 38.60
N GLN A 109 -34.33 32.23 38.74
CA GLN A 109 -33.95 33.65 38.43
C GLN A 109 -32.45 33.71 37.97
N GLY A 110 -31.82 34.76 37.42
CA GLY A 110 -32.22 36.11 36.95
C GLY A 110 -31.01 37.04 36.66
N GLY A 111 -31.18 38.11 35.85
CA GLY A 111 -30.33 39.34 35.76
C GLY A 111 -28.93 39.27 35.09
N THR A 112 -28.36 40.30 34.43
CA THR A 112 -28.83 41.68 34.08
C THR A 112 -28.05 42.31 32.89
N SER A 113 -28.75 43.16 32.12
CA SER A 113 -28.31 44.41 31.42
C SER A 113 -27.20 44.46 30.35
N THR A 114 -27.59 44.95 29.15
CA THR A 114 -26.78 45.67 28.13
C THR A 114 -26.88 47.20 28.27
N PRO A 115 -26.04 47.95 27.54
CA PRO A 115 -26.54 48.95 26.57
C PRO A 115 -25.68 49.02 25.27
N GLY A 116 -26.07 49.60 24.12
CA GLY A 116 -27.35 50.17 23.67
C GLY A 116 -27.18 51.39 22.72
N ARG A 117 -27.81 51.37 21.51
CA ARG A 117 -27.91 52.43 20.44
C ARG A 117 -26.73 52.53 19.43
N GLN A 118 -26.89 52.96 18.15
CA GLN A 118 -28.04 53.51 17.39
C GLN A 118 -27.98 53.25 15.84
N ASN A 119 -29.03 53.67 15.11
CA ASN A 119 -29.38 53.40 13.68
C ASN A 119 -28.58 54.14 12.57
N ASN A 120 -28.43 53.48 11.38
CA ASN A 120 -28.69 53.87 9.95
C ASN A 120 -28.46 55.33 9.42
N PRO A 121 -28.41 55.60 8.07
CA PRO A 121 -28.13 54.77 6.86
C PRO A 121 -27.29 55.49 5.74
N LEU A 122 -27.25 54.89 4.53
CA LEU A 122 -27.01 55.48 3.17
C LEU A 122 -25.57 55.61 2.59
N ALA A 123 -25.51 55.47 1.26
CA ALA A 123 -24.37 55.61 0.33
C ALA A 123 -24.69 56.75 -0.69
N PRO A 124 -24.00 56.93 -1.85
CA PRO A 124 -22.64 56.57 -2.29
C PRO A 124 -21.84 57.82 -2.79
N SER A 125 -20.63 57.67 -3.34
CA SER A 125 -20.06 58.68 -4.26
C SER A 125 -19.03 58.12 -5.23
N VAL A 126 -19.00 58.68 -6.46
CA VAL A 126 -18.12 58.34 -7.60
C VAL A 126 -17.20 59.52 -7.87
N VAL A 127 -15.92 59.26 -8.23
CA VAL A 127 -15.02 60.25 -8.87
C VAL A 127 -14.28 59.57 -10.04
N ILE A 128 -13.98 60.32 -11.08
CA ILE A 128 -13.70 59.87 -12.46
C ILE A 128 -12.30 60.26 -12.93
N SER A 129 -11.50 59.29 -13.44
CA SER A 129 -10.42 59.37 -14.48
C SER A 129 -9.33 60.45 -14.38
N PRO A 130 -8.31 60.54 -15.28
CA PRO A 130 -7.84 59.66 -16.39
C PRO A 130 -6.45 59.04 -16.07
N SER A 131 -5.61 58.43 -16.95
CA SER A 131 -5.52 58.33 -18.42
C SER A 131 -4.92 56.97 -18.87
N ALA A 132 -4.98 56.66 -20.17
CA ALA A 132 -4.12 55.65 -20.83
C ALA A 132 -2.82 56.30 -21.37
N PRO A 133 -1.77 55.52 -21.71
CA PRO A 133 -1.71 55.00 -23.09
C PRO A 133 -1.04 53.62 -23.31
N HIS A 134 -1.31 53.09 -24.51
CA HIS A 134 -0.57 52.08 -25.29
C HIS A 134 -0.63 50.60 -24.87
N VAL A 135 -1.28 49.80 -25.73
CA VAL A 135 -1.16 48.33 -25.82
C VAL A 135 -0.37 48.00 -27.10
N PRO A 136 0.63 47.10 -27.07
CA PRO A 136 1.29 46.58 -28.28
C PRO A 136 0.53 45.35 -28.84
N PRO A 137 0.64 45.06 -30.16
CA PRO A 137 -0.06 43.93 -30.78
C PRO A 137 0.55 42.56 -30.40
N PRO A 138 -0.23 41.46 -30.48
CA PRO A 138 0.23 40.15 -30.08
C PRO A 138 1.27 39.59 -31.07
N GLY A 139 2.49 39.29 -30.59
CA GLY A 139 3.52 38.61 -31.38
C GLY A 139 4.96 39.14 -31.26
N ALA A 140 5.22 40.17 -30.44
CA ALA A 140 6.58 40.69 -30.24
C ALA A 140 7.39 39.86 -29.22
N ALA A 141 8.56 39.36 -29.62
CA ALA A 141 9.42 38.49 -28.81
C ALA A 141 10.59 39.27 -28.16
N GLU A 142 10.32 40.15 -27.20
CA GLU A 142 11.39 40.95 -26.58
C GLU A 142 11.13 41.45 -25.14
N THR A 143 10.76 40.55 -24.22
CA THR A 143 10.92 40.76 -22.76
C THR A 143 11.26 39.46 -22.03
N MET A 144 12.56 39.17 -21.83
CA MET A 144 13.04 38.11 -20.93
C MET A 144 14.08 38.69 -19.98
N PRO A 145 13.73 39.01 -18.72
CA PRO A 145 14.71 39.22 -17.67
C PRO A 145 15.43 37.89 -17.37
N HIS A 146 16.76 37.93 -17.30
CA HIS A 146 17.56 36.78 -16.86
C HIS A 146 17.29 36.48 -15.39
N ASP A 147 16.48 35.45 -15.08
CA ASP A 147 16.46 34.87 -13.73
C ASP A 147 16.04 33.39 -13.67
N LEU A 148 16.54 32.58 -14.61
CA LEU A 148 16.47 31.11 -14.54
C LEU A 148 17.84 30.51 -14.23
N ALA A 149 18.28 30.69 -13.00
CA ALA A 149 19.33 29.88 -12.38
C ALA A 149 18.76 29.23 -11.10
N PRO A 150 18.96 27.92 -10.86
CA PRO A 150 18.42 27.27 -9.68
C PRO A 150 19.10 27.80 -8.40
N PRO A 151 18.34 27.99 -7.29
CA PRO A 151 18.90 28.53 -6.05
C PRO A 151 19.91 27.56 -5.45
N LYS A 152 21.05 28.09 -4.99
CA LYS A 152 22.05 27.30 -4.26
C LYS A 152 21.50 26.98 -2.86
N ALA A 153 21.62 25.71 -2.46
CA ALA A 153 21.21 25.26 -1.13
C ALA A 153 21.87 26.10 -0.01
N GLY A 154 21.04 26.69 0.86
CA GLY A 154 21.48 27.39 2.08
C GLY A 154 21.03 28.86 2.24
N SER A 155 20.45 29.50 1.23
CA SER A 155 19.98 30.89 1.35
C SER A 155 18.53 30.98 1.89
N LYS A 156 18.35 31.59 3.07
CA LYS A 156 17.01 31.96 3.59
C LYS A 156 16.42 33.11 2.77
N SER A 157 15.15 33.01 2.39
CA SER A 157 14.47 34.00 1.56
C SER A 157 14.09 35.26 2.35
N LEU A 158 14.45 36.45 1.85
CA LEU A 158 14.14 37.76 2.43
C LEU A 158 12.86 38.38 1.82
N LEU A 159 11.78 37.60 1.73
CA LEU A 159 10.50 38.05 1.14
C LEU A 159 9.46 38.59 2.13
N PHE A 160 9.83 38.84 3.39
CA PHE A 160 8.91 39.30 4.45
C PHE A 160 9.29 40.63 5.12
N ASP A 161 10.24 41.39 4.58
CA ASP A 161 10.78 42.61 5.23
C ASP A 161 10.20 43.92 4.68
N ARG A 162 8.91 43.94 4.29
CA ARG A 162 8.27 45.16 3.76
C ARG A 162 6.79 45.37 4.07
N LEU A 163 6.32 44.91 5.23
CA LEU A 163 5.04 45.30 5.84
C LEU A 163 5.16 45.57 7.35
N GLN A 164 5.87 46.65 7.71
CA GLN A 164 5.83 47.22 9.06
C GLN A 164 5.30 48.66 9.03
N ALA A 165 3.97 48.82 9.05
CA ALA A 165 3.32 50.13 9.22
C ALA A 165 1.83 50.01 9.65
N THR A 166 1.51 49.24 10.70
CA THR A 166 0.21 49.34 11.38
C THR A 166 0.39 49.29 12.91
N PRO A 167 -0.46 49.97 13.71
CA PRO A 167 -0.24 50.09 15.15
C PRO A 167 -0.54 48.80 15.90
N LYS A 168 0.21 48.55 16.98
CA LYS A 168 -0.10 47.51 17.96
C LYS A 168 -1.41 47.86 18.67
N ASP A 169 -2.40 46.97 18.62
CA ASP A 169 -3.00 46.42 19.84
C ASP A 169 -3.92 45.21 19.54
N THR A 170 -4.05 44.33 20.54
CA THR A 170 -5.02 43.21 20.63
C THR A 170 -5.07 42.20 19.48
N VAL A 171 -4.18 41.20 19.53
CA VAL A 171 -4.45 39.86 18.97
C VAL A 171 -4.47 38.87 20.15
N PRO A 172 -5.55 38.09 20.38
CA PRO A 172 -5.59 37.08 21.44
C PRO A 172 -4.52 36.00 21.23
N GLU A 173 -4.04 35.39 22.32
CA GLU A 173 -2.99 34.36 22.27
C GLU A 173 -3.29 33.28 21.23
N GLY A 174 -2.30 33.02 20.37
CA GLY A 174 -2.42 32.03 19.31
C GLY A 174 -2.70 30.63 19.86
N ILE A 175 -3.42 29.84 19.05
CA ILE A 175 -3.63 28.42 19.25
C ILE A 175 -2.25 27.76 19.44
N ARG A 176 -1.92 27.41 20.69
CA ARG A 176 -0.75 26.59 20.96
C ARG A 176 -1.00 25.25 20.29
N THR A 177 -0.12 24.85 19.37
CA THR A 177 -0.07 23.45 18.95
C THR A 177 0.06 22.60 20.21
N PRO A 178 -0.79 21.57 20.39
CA PRO A 178 -0.71 20.74 21.59
C PRO A 178 0.69 20.14 21.68
N LYS A 179 1.31 20.20 22.87
CA LYS A 179 2.62 19.58 23.10
C LYS A 179 2.56 18.13 22.61
N ARG A 180 3.42 17.75 21.65
CA ARG A 180 3.58 16.34 21.20
C ARG A 180 3.66 15.45 22.44
N GLN A 181 2.63 14.64 22.66
CA GLN A 181 2.63 13.55 23.63
C GLN A 181 3.53 12.46 23.08
N HIS A 182 4.18 11.74 23.98
CA HIS A 182 5.18 10.72 23.66
C HIS A 182 4.54 9.52 22.95
N SER A 183 5.33 8.75 22.20
CA SER A 183 4.88 7.58 21.42
C SER A 183 4.25 6.46 22.25
N SER A 184 4.32 6.50 23.58
CA SER A 184 3.65 5.54 24.45
C SER A 184 3.37 6.02 25.87
N ARG A 185 2.45 5.32 26.54
CA ARG A 185 2.16 5.46 27.97
C ARG A 185 2.55 4.17 28.70
N PHE A 186 3.70 4.19 29.35
CA PHE A 186 4.14 3.13 30.25
C PHE A 186 3.56 3.30 31.65
N ASP A 187 3.09 2.20 32.25
CA ASP A 187 2.79 2.15 33.69
C ASP A 187 4.11 2.10 34.48
N ILE A 188 4.59 3.28 34.87
CA ILE A 188 5.85 3.47 35.61
C ILE A 188 5.74 2.78 36.98
N SER A 189 6.72 1.94 37.32
CA SER A 189 6.72 1.21 38.59
C SER A 189 6.89 2.15 39.80
N ASP A 190 6.33 1.73 40.94
CA ASP A 190 6.39 2.47 42.20
C ASP A 190 7.79 2.95 42.52
N GLN A 191 7.93 4.22 42.93
CA GLN A 191 9.24 4.86 43.15
C GLN A 191 10.13 4.10 44.16
N ARG A 192 9.52 3.39 45.13
CA ARG A 192 10.23 2.55 46.12
C ARG A 192 10.85 1.29 45.51
N GLN A 193 10.37 0.83 44.36
CA GLN A 193 10.88 -0.34 43.64
C GLN A 193 11.93 0.06 42.59
N ARG A 194 12.10 1.36 42.30
CA ARG A 194 13.03 1.87 41.27
C ARG A 194 14.47 2.01 41.75
N GLU A 195 14.76 1.81 43.04
CA GLU A 195 16.14 1.71 43.52
C GLU A 195 16.66 0.28 43.30
N LEU A 196 17.51 0.11 42.28
CA LEU A 196 18.09 -1.19 41.92
C LEU A 196 19.49 -1.38 42.53
N GLU A 197 19.70 -2.55 43.14
CA GLU A 197 21.03 -3.06 43.47
C GLU A 197 21.63 -3.83 42.28
N LYS A 198 22.92 -3.66 42.01
CA LYS A 198 23.60 -4.36 40.92
C LYS A 198 23.86 -5.82 41.29
N LEU A 199 23.13 -6.74 40.66
CA LEU A 199 23.39 -8.18 40.79
C LEU A 199 24.75 -8.58 40.16
N PRO A 200 25.42 -9.63 40.67
CA PRO A 200 26.69 -10.14 40.11
C PRO A 200 26.54 -10.61 38.66
N GLY A 201 27.65 -10.70 37.95
CA GLY A 201 27.71 -11.19 36.57
C GLY A 201 27.65 -12.71 36.47
N PHE A 202 27.15 -13.25 35.36
CA PHE A 202 27.05 -14.71 35.15
C PHE A 202 28.40 -15.46 35.22
N HIS A 203 29.52 -14.77 34.98
CA HIS A 203 30.86 -15.35 35.08
C HIS A 203 31.37 -15.45 36.52
N GLU A 204 30.86 -14.61 37.44
CA GLU A 204 31.21 -14.57 38.86
C GLU A 204 30.49 -15.68 39.67
N VAL A 205 29.44 -16.27 39.08
CA VAL A 205 28.54 -17.22 39.72
C VAL A 205 28.72 -18.63 39.13
N PRO A 206 28.84 -19.69 39.97
CA PRO A 206 29.03 -21.06 39.50
C PRO A 206 27.81 -21.56 38.70
N PRO A 207 28.00 -22.48 37.72
CA PRO A 207 26.95 -22.86 36.76
C PRO A 207 25.61 -23.27 37.39
N ASN A 208 25.64 -23.97 38.52
CA ASN A 208 24.45 -24.42 39.26
C ASN A 208 23.57 -23.28 39.82
N ARG A 209 24.11 -22.07 40.01
CA ARG A 209 23.36 -20.90 40.48
C ARG A 209 23.01 -19.91 39.35
N ARG A 210 23.48 -20.14 38.12
CA ARG A 210 23.22 -19.22 36.99
C ARG A 210 21.75 -19.15 36.60
N GLN A 211 21.03 -20.26 36.68
CA GLN A 211 19.58 -20.29 36.42
C GLN A 211 18.81 -19.43 37.43
N GLU A 212 19.16 -19.50 38.72
CA GLU A 212 18.55 -18.66 39.77
C GLU A 212 18.87 -17.17 39.55
N LEU A 213 20.14 -16.84 39.29
CA LEU A 213 20.57 -15.47 38.95
C LEU A 213 19.86 -14.92 37.70
N PHE A 214 19.61 -15.75 36.69
CA PHE A 214 18.88 -15.37 35.48
C PHE A 214 17.45 -14.94 35.82
N MET A 215 16.75 -15.71 36.67
CA MET A 215 15.40 -15.40 37.12
C MET A 215 15.38 -14.10 37.95
N GLN A 216 16.36 -13.90 38.84
CA GLN A 216 16.51 -12.65 39.61
C GLN A 216 16.77 -11.44 38.69
N LYS A 217 17.60 -11.58 37.65
CA LYS A 217 17.83 -10.50 36.66
C LYS A 217 16.59 -10.20 35.83
N LEU A 218 15.79 -11.20 35.43
CA LEU A 218 14.49 -10.97 34.79
C LEU A 218 13.54 -10.16 35.70
N ASP A 219 13.54 -10.47 37.00
CA ASP A 219 12.70 -9.78 37.97
C ASP A 219 13.11 -8.32 38.18
N GLN A 220 14.41 -8.02 38.15
CA GLN A 220 14.91 -6.64 38.08
C GLN A 220 14.50 -5.94 36.78
N CYS A 221 14.46 -6.66 35.65
CA CYS A 221 14.05 -6.12 34.36
C CYS A 221 12.54 -5.84 34.27
N ASN A 222 11.72 -6.39 35.16
CA ASN A 222 10.28 -6.09 35.25
C ASN A 222 9.98 -4.68 35.81
N ILE A 223 10.96 -3.98 36.39
CA ILE A 223 10.79 -2.63 36.92
C ILE A 223 10.85 -1.61 35.77
N ILE A 224 9.78 -0.84 35.59
CA ILE A 224 9.60 0.14 34.52
C ILE A 224 10.00 1.53 35.02
N PHE A 225 10.90 2.18 34.29
CA PHE A 225 11.42 3.50 34.61
C PHE A 225 10.75 4.58 33.76
N ASP A 226 10.56 5.77 34.34
CA ASP A 226 10.16 6.94 33.56
C ASP A 226 11.35 7.48 32.76
N PHE A 227 11.25 7.49 31.43
CA PHE A 227 12.25 8.06 30.53
C PHE A 227 11.95 9.52 30.14
N ASN A 228 10.79 10.08 30.54
CA ASN A 228 10.46 11.48 30.30
C ASN A 228 11.31 12.41 31.20
N ASP A 229 11.58 11.98 32.43
CA ASP A 229 12.68 12.52 33.22
C ASP A 229 14.00 11.79 32.89
N ALA A 230 14.82 12.39 32.01
CA ALA A 230 16.14 11.88 31.65
C ALA A 230 17.14 11.89 32.84
N SER A 231 16.91 12.72 33.87
CA SER A 231 17.79 12.88 35.02
C SER A 231 17.45 11.96 36.20
N GLY A 232 16.19 11.54 36.31
CA GLY A 232 15.72 10.60 37.33
C GLY A 232 16.27 9.20 37.14
N ASP A 233 16.52 8.50 38.26
CA ASP A 233 16.86 7.07 38.32
C ASP A 233 18.05 6.61 37.43
N MET A 234 18.96 7.50 37.02
CA MET A 234 20.05 7.19 36.06
C MET A 234 20.86 5.93 36.43
N LYS A 235 21.23 5.77 37.71
CA LYS A 235 21.96 4.59 38.21
C LYS A 235 21.16 3.31 37.99
N SER A 236 19.89 3.30 38.36
CA SER A 236 19.01 2.13 38.21
C SER A 236 18.69 1.83 36.75
N LYS A 237 18.47 2.86 35.92
CA LYS A 237 18.30 2.74 34.46
C LYS A 237 19.50 2.04 33.83
N GLU A 238 20.73 2.41 34.21
CA GLU A 238 21.94 1.76 33.71
C GLU A 238 22.10 0.33 34.26
N ILE A 239 21.77 0.07 35.53
CA ILE A 239 21.75 -1.30 36.09
C ILE A 239 20.81 -2.21 35.30
N LYS A 240 19.58 -1.77 35.00
CA LYS A 240 18.64 -2.52 34.17
C LYS A 240 19.15 -2.72 32.74
N ARG A 241 19.75 -1.69 32.12
CA ARG A 241 20.33 -1.81 30.76
C ARG A 241 21.44 -2.87 30.72
N LEU A 242 22.35 -2.86 31.70
CA LEU A 242 23.42 -3.86 31.81
C LEU A 242 22.86 -5.25 32.09
N ALA A 243 21.86 -5.39 32.97
CA ALA A 243 21.21 -6.67 33.24
C ALA A 243 20.54 -7.26 31.99
N LEU A 244 19.86 -6.45 31.17
CA LEU A 244 19.27 -6.87 29.89
C LEU A 244 20.35 -7.34 28.90
N HIS A 245 21.47 -6.64 28.77
CA HIS A 245 22.58 -7.09 27.91
C HIS A 245 23.23 -8.39 28.42
N GLU A 246 23.44 -8.54 29.73
CA GLU A 246 23.96 -9.78 30.30
C GLU A 246 23.01 -10.97 30.06
N LEU A 247 21.70 -10.76 30.12
CA LEU A 247 20.68 -11.78 29.78
C LEU A 247 20.74 -12.16 28.29
N LEU A 248 20.86 -11.17 27.40
CA LEU A 248 21.04 -11.36 25.95
C LEU A 248 22.31 -12.14 25.63
N ASP A 249 23.45 -11.73 26.16
CA ASP A 249 24.73 -12.41 25.98
C ASP A 249 24.70 -13.84 26.54
N TYR A 250 24.07 -14.04 27.71
CA TYR A 250 23.95 -15.37 28.30
C TYR A 250 23.18 -16.35 27.39
N VAL A 251 22.06 -15.92 26.80
CA VAL A 251 21.26 -16.75 25.87
C VAL A 251 21.94 -16.89 24.51
N ALA A 252 22.68 -15.89 24.03
CA ALA A 252 23.34 -15.93 22.73
C ALA A 252 24.62 -16.78 22.71
N GLN A 253 25.39 -16.78 23.80
CA GLN A 253 26.72 -17.40 23.86
C GLN A 253 26.71 -18.84 24.41
N ASN A 254 25.71 -19.20 25.22
CA ASN A 254 25.65 -20.51 25.88
C ASN A 254 24.56 -21.40 25.24
N ARG A 255 24.89 -22.67 24.99
CA ARG A 255 23.92 -23.68 24.52
C ARG A 255 23.31 -24.45 25.69
N GLN A 256 22.09 -24.96 25.50
CA GLN A 256 21.34 -25.78 26.45
C GLN A 256 21.05 -25.09 27.80
N VAL A 257 21.06 -23.75 27.84
CA VAL A 257 20.77 -22.97 29.07
C VAL A 257 19.29 -22.65 29.26
N ILE A 258 18.45 -22.82 28.23
CA ILE A 258 17.01 -22.53 28.31
C ILE A 258 16.30 -23.69 28.99
N SER A 259 15.84 -23.46 30.22
CA SER A 259 15.06 -24.42 31.02
C SER A 259 13.56 -24.11 31.01
N GLU A 260 12.72 -25.11 31.28
CA GLU A 260 11.25 -24.98 31.35
C GLU A 260 10.73 -23.82 32.24
N PRO A 261 11.21 -23.60 33.49
CA PRO A 261 10.69 -22.50 34.32
C PRO A 261 11.09 -21.10 33.83
N MET A 262 12.01 -20.96 32.87
CA MET A 262 12.39 -19.65 32.32
C MET A 262 11.35 -19.12 31.33
N TYR A 263 10.61 -19.98 30.63
CA TYR A 263 9.61 -19.58 29.62
C TYR A 263 8.56 -18.59 30.15
N PRO A 264 7.84 -18.86 31.26
CA PRO A 264 6.85 -17.90 31.79
C PRO A 264 7.50 -16.55 32.14
N ARG A 265 8.67 -16.54 32.77
CA ARG A 265 9.33 -15.28 33.19
C ARG A 265 9.86 -14.46 32.04
N VAL A 266 10.36 -15.10 30.98
CA VAL A 266 10.78 -14.40 29.75
C VAL A 266 9.58 -13.77 29.04
N VAL A 267 8.47 -14.48 28.93
CA VAL A 267 7.23 -13.96 28.31
C VAL A 267 6.61 -12.86 29.17
N GLU A 268 6.58 -13.01 30.50
CA GLU A 268 6.13 -11.99 31.45
C GLU A 268 6.98 -10.71 31.35
N MET A 269 8.30 -10.85 31.28
CA MET A 269 9.22 -9.71 31.16
C MET A 269 9.07 -8.97 29.83
N PHE A 270 8.94 -9.71 28.72
CA PHE A 270 8.61 -9.13 27.41
C PHE A 270 7.29 -8.36 27.46
N ALA A 271 6.23 -8.98 27.99
CA ALA A 271 4.91 -8.37 28.08
C ALA A 271 4.92 -7.07 28.90
N LYS A 272 5.48 -7.10 30.12
CA LYS A 272 5.56 -5.94 31.02
C LYS A 272 6.38 -4.77 30.46
N ASN A 273 7.38 -5.04 29.63
CA ASN A 273 8.26 -4.01 29.07
C ASN A 273 7.77 -3.43 27.74
N LEU A 274 6.77 -4.02 27.08
CA LEU A 274 6.41 -3.65 25.71
C LEU A 274 4.91 -3.44 25.50
N PHE A 275 4.06 -4.31 26.03
CA PHE A 275 2.62 -4.24 25.81
C PHE A 275 2.03 -3.03 26.55
N ARG A 276 1.62 -2.04 25.76
CA ARG A 276 1.13 -0.74 26.20
C ARG A 276 0.17 -0.17 25.15
N PRO A 277 -0.84 0.64 25.55
CA PRO A 277 -1.64 1.35 24.57
C PRO A 277 -0.78 2.35 23.79
N ILE A 278 -0.82 2.26 22.46
CA ILE A 278 -0.31 3.31 21.58
C ILE A 278 -1.22 4.55 21.77
N PRO A 279 -0.66 5.75 21.99
CA PRO A 279 -1.45 6.94 22.25
C PRO A 279 -2.12 7.42 20.96
N PRO A 280 -3.27 8.12 21.05
CA PRO A 280 -3.99 8.57 19.87
C PRO A 280 -3.12 9.50 19.01
N PRO A 281 -3.11 9.33 17.68
CA PRO A 281 -2.22 10.07 16.79
C PRO A 281 -2.49 11.58 16.87
N MET A 282 -1.42 12.36 17.00
CA MET A 282 -1.48 13.80 17.24
C MET A 282 -1.43 14.65 15.97
N ASN A 283 -1.08 14.05 14.84
CA ASN A 283 -0.97 14.76 13.57
C ASN A 283 -2.37 15.21 13.11
N PRO A 284 -2.50 16.39 12.50
CA PRO A 284 -3.79 17.00 12.20
C PRO A 284 -4.67 16.09 11.34
N GLN A 285 -5.82 15.67 11.85
CA GLN A 285 -6.75 14.81 11.11
C GLN A 285 -7.40 15.61 9.97
N GLY A 286 -7.27 15.14 8.73
CA GLY A 286 -7.92 15.74 7.56
C GLY A 286 -7.06 15.70 6.29
N GLU A 287 -7.37 16.60 5.36
CA GLU A 287 -6.72 16.71 4.04
C GLU A 287 -5.30 17.29 4.10
N ALA A 288 -4.89 17.86 5.24
CA ALA A 288 -3.55 18.38 5.50
C ALA A 288 -2.60 17.35 6.15
N PHE A 289 -3.02 16.09 6.27
CA PHE A 289 -2.16 15.00 6.73
C PHE A 289 -1.47 14.33 5.54
N ASP A 290 -0.16 14.57 5.40
CA ASP A 290 0.70 13.78 4.52
C ASP A 290 1.61 12.87 5.38
N PRO A 291 1.37 11.54 5.41
CA PRO A 291 2.22 10.62 6.17
C PRO A 291 3.64 10.48 5.61
N GLU A 292 3.97 11.05 4.44
CA GLU A 292 5.34 11.12 3.94
C GLU A 292 6.14 12.31 4.50
N GLU A 293 5.48 13.39 4.93
CA GLU A 293 6.13 14.59 5.48
C GLU A 293 6.19 14.62 7.02
N ASP A 294 5.32 13.85 7.69
CA ASP A 294 5.25 13.82 9.16
C ASP A 294 6.50 13.15 9.79
N GLU A 295 7.28 13.95 10.53
CA GLU A 295 8.43 13.47 11.30
C GLU A 295 7.99 12.47 12.40
N PRO A 296 8.50 11.22 12.40
CA PRO A 296 8.01 10.16 13.29
C PRO A 296 8.40 10.42 14.76
N VAL A 297 7.46 10.22 15.69
CA VAL A 297 7.77 10.32 17.12
C VAL A 297 8.54 9.08 17.57
N LEU A 298 9.82 9.29 17.90
CA LEU A 298 10.71 8.25 18.42
C LEU A 298 10.43 7.91 19.88
N GLU A 299 10.54 6.64 20.22
CA GLU A 299 10.36 6.15 21.59
C GLU A 299 11.51 6.58 22.52
N VAL A 300 11.14 7.11 23.69
CA VAL A 300 12.08 7.68 24.68
C VAL A 300 12.72 6.58 25.54
N ALA A 301 11.97 5.53 25.83
CA ALA A 301 12.43 4.34 26.55
C ALA A 301 13.21 3.33 25.67
N TRP A 302 13.53 3.72 24.43
CA TRP A 302 14.24 2.89 23.45
C TRP A 302 15.50 2.17 23.98
N PRO A 303 16.37 2.78 24.82
CA PRO A 303 17.57 2.11 25.34
C PRO A 303 17.31 0.86 26.19
N HIS A 304 16.10 0.67 26.71
CA HIS A 304 15.68 -0.59 27.36
C HIS A 304 14.88 -1.47 26.39
N ILE A 305 13.90 -0.88 25.69
CA ILE A 305 13.00 -1.57 24.76
C ILE A 305 13.76 -2.32 23.66
N GLN A 306 14.79 -1.71 23.07
CA GLN A 306 15.64 -2.35 22.06
C GLN A 306 16.22 -3.66 22.57
N VAL A 307 16.78 -3.67 23.78
CA VAL A 307 17.46 -4.84 24.35
C VAL A 307 16.44 -5.92 24.73
N VAL A 308 15.23 -5.55 25.14
CA VAL A 308 14.12 -6.50 25.38
C VAL A 308 13.71 -7.19 24.07
N TYR A 309 13.56 -6.45 22.97
CA TYR A 309 13.28 -7.03 21.66
C TYR A 309 14.43 -7.94 21.17
N GLU A 310 15.68 -7.49 21.26
CA GLU A 310 16.86 -8.29 20.87
C GLU A 310 16.96 -9.59 21.68
N PHE A 311 16.77 -9.51 23.00
CA PHE A 311 16.76 -10.65 23.92
C PHE A 311 15.67 -11.65 23.55
N PHE A 312 14.42 -11.20 23.39
CA PHE A 312 13.29 -12.09 23.08
C PHE A 312 13.41 -12.71 21.68
N LEU A 313 13.93 -11.95 20.71
CA LEU A 313 14.21 -12.47 19.37
C LEU A 313 15.29 -13.55 19.42
N ARG A 314 16.41 -13.35 20.13
CA ARG A 314 17.44 -14.39 20.33
C ARG A 314 16.90 -15.61 21.08
N PHE A 315 16.05 -15.40 22.09
CA PHE A 315 15.39 -16.47 22.84
C PHE A 315 14.51 -17.34 21.92
N ILE A 316 13.66 -16.74 21.09
CA ILE A 316 12.83 -17.47 20.11
C ILE A 316 13.69 -18.10 19.01
N GLU A 317 14.75 -17.44 18.53
CA GLU A 317 15.63 -17.97 17.48
C GLU A 317 16.54 -19.11 17.94
N SER A 318 16.77 -19.27 19.25
CA SER A 318 17.61 -20.31 19.81
C SER A 318 17.23 -21.73 19.33
N GLN A 319 18.25 -22.57 19.18
CA GLN A 319 18.10 -23.99 18.85
C GLN A 319 17.54 -24.80 20.03
N ASP A 320 17.74 -24.31 21.26
CA ASP A 320 17.23 -24.93 22.49
C ASP A 320 15.77 -24.52 22.81
N PHE A 321 15.16 -23.67 21.96
CA PHE A 321 13.78 -23.21 22.14
C PHE A 321 12.75 -24.30 21.81
N ASN A 322 11.99 -24.73 22.81
CA ASN A 322 10.96 -25.76 22.71
C ASN A 322 9.55 -25.13 22.68
N THR A 323 8.89 -25.27 21.54
CA THR A 323 7.53 -24.76 21.31
C THR A 323 6.47 -25.39 22.22
N ASN A 324 6.71 -26.59 22.76
CA ASN A 324 5.75 -27.27 23.63
C ASN A 324 5.61 -26.64 25.02
N TYR A 325 6.67 -26.01 25.54
CA TYR A 325 6.61 -25.24 26.78
C TYR A 325 6.10 -23.83 26.49
N ALA A 326 6.61 -23.19 25.43
CA ALA A 326 6.24 -21.81 25.07
C ALA A 326 4.75 -21.62 24.69
N LYS A 327 4.08 -22.62 24.10
CA LYS A 327 2.68 -22.52 23.62
C LYS A 327 1.64 -22.26 24.72
N GLN A 328 2.01 -22.41 26.00
CA GLN A 328 1.15 -22.11 27.14
C GLN A 328 1.15 -20.62 27.51
N TYR A 329 2.15 -19.88 27.03
CA TYR A 329 2.40 -18.47 27.38
C TYR A 329 2.35 -17.54 26.16
N ILE A 330 2.71 -18.05 24.97
CA ILE A 330 2.52 -17.37 23.69
C ILE A 330 1.20 -17.88 23.11
N ASP A 331 0.11 -17.22 23.48
CA ASP A 331 -1.27 -17.58 23.15
C ASP A 331 -1.93 -16.57 22.20
N HIS A 332 -3.26 -16.62 22.08
CA HIS A 332 -4.02 -15.65 21.29
C HIS A 332 -3.99 -14.23 21.87
N GLY A 333 -3.99 -14.08 23.20
CA GLY A 333 -3.91 -12.77 23.86
C GLY A 333 -2.56 -12.09 23.62
N PHE A 334 -1.46 -12.85 23.77
CA PHE A 334 -0.12 -12.39 23.45
C PHE A 334 0.01 -11.92 21.99
N VAL A 335 -0.54 -12.68 21.04
CA VAL A 335 -0.52 -12.30 19.62
C VAL A 335 -1.32 -11.03 19.34
N LEU A 336 -2.45 -10.81 20.02
CA LEU A 336 -3.26 -9.60 19.83
C LEU A 336 -2.52 -8.36 20.35
N GLN A 337 -1.98 -8.42 21.58
CA GLN A 337 -1.20 -7.31 22.16
C GLN A 337 0.08 -7.02 21.36
N LEU A 338 0.72 -8.04 20.78
CA LEU A 338 1.85 -7.86 19.86
C LEU A 338 1.45 -7.18 18.55
N LEU A 339 0.23 -7.43 18.04
CA LEU A 339 -0.29 -6.78 16.83
C LEU A 339 -0.68 -5.32 17.06
N GLU A 340 -1.20 -4.97 18.24
CA GLU A 340 -1.52 -3.58 18.61
C GLU A 340 -0.28 -2.67 18.56
N LEU A 341 0.90 -3.20 18.91
CA LEU A 341 2.15 -2.44 18.85
C LEU A 341 2.63 -2.12 17.42
N PHE A 342 2.11 -2.76 16.38
CA PHE A 342 2.47 -2.41 14.99
C PHE A 342 2.00 -1.00 14.59
N ASP A 343 1.10 -0.37 15.36
CA ASP A 343 0.72 1.02 15.16
C ASP A 343 1.71 2.03 15.76
N SER A 344 2.82 1.57 16.38
CA SER A 344 3.89 2.45 16.88
C SER A 344 4.45 3.34 15.75
N GLU A 345 4.57 4.64 16.00
CA GLU A 345 5.15 5.60 15.06
C GLU A 345 6.66 5.34 14.82
N ASP A 346 7.35 4.69 15.77
CA ASP A 346 8.78 4.42 15.69
C ASP A 346 9.09 3.26 14.72
N PRO A 347 9.72 3.51 13.55
CA PRO A 347 10.00 2.45 12.58
C PRO A 347 10.97 1.38 13.11
N ARG A 348 11.77 1.70 14.13
CA ARG A 348 12.70 0.74 14.75
C ARG A 348 11.93 -0.32 15.53
N GLU A 349 10.88 0.10 16.24
CA GLU A 349 9.99 -0.83 16.96
C GLU A 349 9.26 -1.75 15.97
N ARG A 350 8.72 -1.19 14.88
CA ARG A 350 8.02 -1.97 13.85
C ARG A 350 8.88 -3.02 13.16
N ASP A 351 10.17 -2.77 12.92
CA ASP A 351 11.07 -3.78 12.32
C ASP A 351 11.37 -4.98 13.26
N PHE A 352 11.48 -4.72 14.57
CA PHE A 352 11.59 -5.79 15.57
C PHE A 352 10.27 -6.56 15.75
N LEU A 353 9.13 -5.87 15.75
CA LEU A 353 7.80 -6.49 15.77
C LEU A 353 7.58 -7.39 14.55
N LYS A 354 7.90 -6.89 13.36
CA LYS A 354 7.87 -7.62 12.09
C LYS A 354 8.62 -8.95 12.19
N THR A 355 9.87 -8.87 12.63
CA THR A 355 10.75 -10.03 12.75
C THR A 355 10.25 -11.00 13.81
N THR A 356 9.84 -10.50 14.97
CA THR A 356 9.30 -11.29 16.09
C THR A 356 8.03 -12.05 15.68
N LEU A 357 7.04 -11.36 15.08
CA LEU A 357 5.79 -11.98 14.64
C LEU A 357 6.02 -13.01 13.53
N HIS A 358 6.94 -12.74 12.58
CA HIS A 358 7.31 -13.72 11.56
C HIS A 358 7.95 -14.99 12.16
N ARG A 359 8.82 -14.85 13.17
CA ARG A 359 9.39 -16.01 13.89
C ARG A 359 8.32 -16.81 14.64
N ILE A 360 7.37 -16.13 15.29
CA ILE A 360 6.24 -16.77 15.96
C ILE A 360 5.37 -17.54 14.95
N TYR A 361 4.97 -16.92 13.84
CA TYR A 361 4.22 -17.58 12.77
C TYR A 361 4.96 -18.81 12.20
N GLY A 362 6.29 -18.70 12.04
CA GLY A 362 7.15 -19.79 11.60
C GLY A 362 7.10 -20.99 12.55
N LYS A 363 7.39 -20.77 13.84
CA LYS A 363 7.53 -21.83 14.86
C LYS A 363 6.20 -22.38 15.41
N PHE A 364 5.15 -21.57 15.53
CA PHE A 364 3.88 -21.96 16.15
C PHE A 364 2.79 -22.27 15.11
N LEU A 365 2.76 -23.53 14.64
CA LEU A 365 1.80 -23.99 13.63
C LEU A 365 0.32 -23.75 14.03
N ASN A 366 0.01 -23.89 15.31
CA ASN A 366 -1.32 -23.69 15.89
C ASN A 366 -1.79 -22.22 15.88
N LEU A 367 -0.87 -21.26 15.91
CA LEU A 367 -1.20 -19.83 15.89
C LEU A 367 -1.40 -19.27 14.47
N ARG A 368 -0.99 -20.00 13.41
CA ARG A 368 -0.96 -19.49 12.04
C ARG A 368 -2.32 -19.00 11.52
N SER A 369 -3.39 -19.74 11.79
CA SER A 369 -4.75 -19.35 11.39
C SER A 369 -5.23 -18.11 12.15
N TYR A 370 -4.93 -18.02 13.45
CA TYR A 370 -5.27 -16.88 14.29
C TYR A 370 -4.50 -15.62 13.84
N ILE A 371 -3.18 -15.71 13.65
CA ILE A 371 -2.34 -14.59 13.16
C ILE A 371 -2.87 -14.05 11.83
N ARG A 372 -3.13 -14.91 10.83
CA ARG A 372 -3.70 -14.45 9.54
C ARG A 372 -5.06 -13.77 9.74
N ARG A 373 -5.94 -14.32 10.57
CA ARG A 373 -7.26 -13.72 10.84
C ARG A 373 -7.14 -12.36 11.53
N SER A 374 -6.24 -12.21 12.50
CA SER A 374 -6.04 -10.96 13.22
C SER A 374 -5.43 -9.88 12.32
N ILE A 375 -4.46 -10.22 11.46
CA ILE A 375 -3.94 -9.30 10.43
C ILE A 375 -5.05 -8.88 9.45
N ASN A 376 -5.91 -9.80 9.01
CA ASN A 376 -7.05 -9.46 8.16
C ASN A 376 -8.01 -8.48 8.85
N ASN A 377 -8.27 -8.63 10.16
CA ASN A 377 -9.09 -7.69 10.91
C ASN A 377 -8.47 -6.29 10.95
N VAL A 378 -7.15 -6.17 11.20
CA VAL A 378 -6.42 -4.90 11.13
C VAL A 378 -6.57 -4.27 9.74
N PHE A 379 -6.41 -5.05 8.67
CA PHE A 379 -6.59 -4.55 7.30
C PHE A 379 -8.04 -4.16 6.98
N PHE A 380 -9.04 -4.85 7.52
CA PHE A 380 -10.44 -4.44 7.36
C PHE A 380 -10.72 -3.10 8.07
N GLN A 381 -10.29 -2.95 9.32
CA GLN A 381 -10.42 -1.70 10.06
C GLN A 381 -9.68 -0.55 9.34
N PHE A 382 -8.45 -0.79 8.87
CA PHE A 382 -7.68 0.18 8.10
C PHE A 382 -8.39 0.62 6.80
N VAL A 383 -8.88 -0.32 5.98
CA VAL A 383 -9.47 -0.03 4.65
C VAL A 383 -10.88 0.57 4.71
N TYR A 384 -11.66 0.25 5.75
CA TYR A 384 -13.09 0.56 5.80
C TYR A 384 -13.52 1.47 6.97
N GLU A 385 -12.70 1.67 8.00
CA GLU A 385 -13.06 2.44 9.19
C GLU A 385 -12.12 3.64 9.44
N THR A 386 -10.80 3.41 9.52
CA THR A 386 -9.86 4.44 10.02
C THR A 386 -9.00 5.13 8.96
N GLU A 387 -8.66 4.48 7.84
CA GLU A 387 -7.60 4.89 6.90
C GLU A 387 -6.27 5.30 7.61
N ARG A 388 -6.03 4.72 8.80
CA ARG A 388 -4.91 5.00 9.71
C ARG A 388 -4.45 3.71 10.37
N PHE A 389 -3.21 3.31 10.07
CA PHE A 389 -2.43 2.31 10.78
C PHE A 389 -0.98 2.40 10.28
N ASN A 390 0.01 2.50 11.18
CA ASN A 390 1.40 2.76 10.79
C ASN A 390 2.10 1.52 10.21
N GLY A 391 1.82 0.32 10.74
CA GLY A 391 2.54 -0.92 10.41
C GLY A 391 2.04 -1.72 9.20
N ILE A 392 1.32 -1.11 8.25
CA ILE A 392 0.74 -1.84 7.11
C ILE A 392 1.83 -2.45 6.22
N ALA A 393 2.91 -1.71 5.96
CA ALA A 393 4.03 -2.18 5.15
C ALA A 393 4.72 -3.41 5.78
N GLU A 394 5.00 -3.33 7.08
CA GLU A 394 5.66 -4.40 7.83
C GLU A 394 4.79 -5.66 7.93
N LEU A 395 3.46 -5.51 8.09
CA LEU A 395 2.53 -6.64 8.04
C LEU A 395 2.47 -7.28 6.64
N LEU A 396 2.53 -6.47 5.57
CA LEU A 396 2.60 -6.97 4.20
C LEU A 396 3.94 -7.69 3.89
N GLU A 397 5.07 -7.25 4.44
CA GLU A 397 6.35 -8.00 4.32
C GLU A 397 6.27 -9.41 4.91
N ILE A 398 5.63 -9.55 6.09
CA ILE A 398 5.38 -10.88 6.69
C ILE A 398 4.48 -11.69 5.76
N LEU A 399 3.39 -11.09 5.27
CA LEU A 399 2.44 -11.78 4.41
C LEU A 399 3.05 -12.22 3.08
N GLY A 400 3.90 -11.41 2.43
CA GLY A 400 4.63 -11.81 1.22
C GLY A 400 5.47 -13.06 1.44
N SER A 401 6.18 -13.13 2.58
CA SER A 401 6.92 -14.35 2.99
C SER A 401 5.99 -15.54 3.24
N ILE A 402 4.79 -15.31 3.79
CA ILE A 402 3.77 -16.35 4.03
C ILE A 402 3.17 -16.87 2.71
N ILE A 403 2.86 -15.98 1.76
CA ILE A 403 2.26 -16.31 0.46
C ILE A 403 3.25 -17.14 -0.37
N ASN A 404 4.53 -16.76 -0.39
CA ASN A 404 5.58 -17.57 -1.01
C ASN A 404 5.66 -18.99 -0.39
N GLY A 405 5.38 -19.11 0.92
CA GLY A 405 5.28 -20.38 1.63
C GLY A 405 3.98 -21.18 1.43
N PHE A 406 3.02 -20.73 0.62
CA PHE A 406 1.79 -21.48 0.37
C PHE A 406 2.04 -22.77 -0.43
N ALA A 407 1.36 -23.83 -0.01
CA ALA A 407 1.29 -25.09 -0.74
C ALA A 407 0.34 -24.98 -1.95
N LEU A 408 0.65 -25.72 -3.00
CA LEU A 408 -0.20 -25.86 -4.18
C LEU A 408 -1.00 -27.18 -4.10
N PRO A 409 -2.26 -27.23 -4.57
CA PRO A 409 -3.04 -26.10 -5.08
C PRO A 409 -3.41 -25.08 -3.99
N LEU A 410 -3.54 -23.80 -4.37
CA LEU A 410 -3.92 -22.75 -3.44
C LEU A 410 -5.30 -23.03 -2.83
N LYS A 411 -5.40 -22.85 -1.51
CA LYS A 411 -6.67 -22.97 -0.79
C LYS A 411 -7.60 -21.80 -1.07
N GLU A 412 -8.90 -22.06 -0.99
CA GLU A 412 -9.95 -21.05 -1.12
C GLU A 412 -9.82 -19.91 -0.08
N GLU A 413 -9.39 -20.22 1.16
CA GLU A 413 -9.09 -19.18 2.17
C GLU A 413 -8.03 -18.16 1.71
N HIS A 414 -7.13 -18.55 0.80
CA HIS A 414 -6.07 -17.68 0.27
C HIS A 414 -6.55 -16.89 -0.95
N LYS A 415 -7.40 -17.47 -1.80
CA LYS A 415 -8.06 -16.78 -2.93
C LYS A 415 -9.03 -15.70 -2.43
N LEU A 416 -9.77 -15.99 -1.37
CA LEU A 416 -10.60 -15.00 -0.68
C LEU A 416 -9.78 -13.89 -0.01
N PHE A 417 -8.60 -14.21 0.54
CA PHE A 417 -7.69 -13.20 1.12
C PHE A 417 -7.18 -12.22 0.05
N LEU A 418 -6.74 -12.72 -1.11
CA LEU A 418 -6.35 -11.89 -2.26
C LEU A 418 -7.49 -10.93 -2.67
N THR A 419 -8.66 -11.49 -3.00
CA THR A 419 -9.78 -10.73 -3.57
C THR A 419 -10.51 -9.82 -2.58
N ARG A 420 -10.58 -10.17 -1.29
CA ARG A 420 -11.33 -9.41 -0.26
C ARG A 420 -10.46 -8.52 0.60
N VAL A 421 -9.14 -8.70 0.62
CA VAL A 421 -8.22 -7.95 1.49
C VAL A 421 -7.11 -7.25 0.71
N LEU A 422 -6.32 -7.99 -0.08
CA LEU A 422 -5.19 -7.39 -0.81
C LEU A 422 -5.64 -6.43 -1.91
N ILE A 423 -6.57 -6.83 -2.79
CA ILE A 423 -7.03 -5.93 -3.87
C ILE A 423 -7.67 -4.64 -3.30
N PRO A 424 -8.56 -4.68 -2.28
CA PRO A 424 -9.10 -3.46 -1.65
C PRO A 424 -8.08 -2.55 -0.94
N LEU A 425 -6.90 -3.03 -0.54
CA LEU A 425 -5.86 -2.17 0.08
C LEU A 425 -5.36 -1.06 -0.88
N HIS A 426 -5.49 -1.23 -2.20
CA HIS A 426 -5.14 -0.20 -3.20
C HIS A 426 -6.06 1.03 -3.14
N LYS A 427 -7.23 0.94 -2.49
CA LYS A 427 -8.18 2.06 -2.38
C LYS A 427 -7.65 3.23 -1.55
N VAL A 428 -7.00 2.94 -0.42
CA VAL A 428 -6.69 3.92 0.64
C VAL A 428 -5.75 5.02 0.13
N LYS A 429 -5.88 6.24 0.66
CA LYS A 429 -5.12 7.41 0.19
C LYS A 429 -3.61 7.25 0.36
N SER A 430 -3.18 6.76 1.52
CA SER A 430 -1.77 6.57 1.93
C SER A 430 -1.07 5.34 1.31
N LEU A 431 -1.48 4.93 0.10
CA LEU A 431 -0.95 3.75 -0.60
C LEU A 431 0.57 3.80 -0.79
N SER A 432 1.16 4.98 -0.91
CA SER A 432 2.60 5.17 -1.11
C SER A 432 3.47 4.60 0.02
N MET A 433 2.95 4.57 1.25
CA MET A 433 3.66 4.03 2.42
C MET A 433 3.89 2.52 2.37
N TYR A 434 3.11 1.75 1.59
CA TYR A 434 3.12 0.28 1.62
C TYR A 434 2.95 -0.42 0.26
N HIS A 435 2.83 0.33 -0.84
CA HIS A 435 2.62 -0.22 -2.18
C HIS A 435 3.69 -1.22 -2.64
N PRO A 436 5.01 -1.00 -2.48
CA PRO A 436 6.01 -1.98 -2.92
C PRO A 436 5.83 -3.36 -2.27
N GLN A 437 5.40 -3.38 -1.00
CA GLN A 437 5.10 -4.59 -0.25
C GLN A 437 3.78 -5.23 -0.71
N LEU A 438 2.78 -4.42 -1.07
CA LEU A 438 1.49 -4.89 -1.58
C LEU A 438 1.61 -5.49 -2.99
N ALA A 439 2.24 -4.78 -3.93
CA ALA A 439 2.52 -5.25 -5.28
C ALA A 439 3.33 -6.56 -5.26
N TYR A 440 4.34 -6.65 -4.37
CA TYR A 440 5.06 -7.92 -4.15
C TYR A 440 4.13 -9.06 -3.71
N CYS A 441 3.16 -8.80 -2.82
CA CYS A 441 2.17 -9.81 -2.44
C CYS A 441 1.24 -10.22 -3.60
N ILE A 442 0.84 -9.29 -4.46
CA ILE A 442 -0.01 -9.54 -5.63
C ILE A 442 0.74 -10.41 -6.66
N VAL A 443 1.94 -9.99 -7.08
CA VAL A 443 2.80 -10.75 -8.01
C VAL A 443 3.12 -12.14 -7.45
N GLN A 444 3.41 -12.25 -6.15
CA GLN A 444 3.69 -13.53 -5.51
C GLN A 444 2.49 -14.48 -5.48
N PHE A 445 1.25 -13.98 -5.58
CA PHE A 445 0.04 -14.78 -5.78
C PHE A 445 -0.08 -15.28 -7.23
N LEU A 446 0.21 -14.42 -8.21
CA LEU A 446 0.16 -14.77 -9.64
C LEU A 446 1.23 -15.82 -10.01
N GLU A 447 2.45 -15.72 -9.47
CA GLU A 447 3.50 -16.76 -9.58
C GLU A 447 3.07 -18.14 -9.03
N LYS A 448 2.03 -18.20 -8.18
CA LYS A 448 1.52 -19.45 -7.57
C LYS A 448 0.35 -20.04 -8.33
N ASP A 449 -0.47 -19.20 -8.96
CA ASP A 449 -1.70 -19.59 -9.67
C ASP A 449 -2.08 -18.50 -10.68
N ALA A 450 -1.58 -18.62 -11.91
CA ALA A 450 -1.77 -17.62 -12.97
C ALA A 450 -3.24 -17.40 -13.35
N ALA A 451 -4.14 -18.37 -13.08
CA ALA A 451 -5.57 -18.21 -13.30
C ALA A 451 -6.25 -17.16 -12.41
N LEU A 452 -5.52 -16.59 -11.44
CA LEU A 452 -5.95 -15.44 -10.63
C LEU A 452 -5.73 -14.08 -11.33
N THR A 453 -5.04 -14.05 -12.47
CA THR A 453 -4.68 -12.82 -13.19
C THR A 453 -5.91 -11.99 -13.56
N GLU A 454 -6.95 -12.63 -14.10
CA GLU A 454 -8.18 -11.95 -14.54
C GLU A 454 -8.84 -11.18 -13.38
N GLU A 455 -9.05 -11.83 -12.24
CA GLU A 455 -9.61 -11.23 -11.03
C GLU A 455 -8.73 -10.09 -10.46
N VAL A 456 -7.40 -10.25 -10.52
CA VAL A 456 -6.45 -9.22 -10.05
C VAL A 456 -6.48 -7.99 -10.95
N VAL A 457 -6.35 -8.15 -12.27
CA VAL A 457 -6.30 -7.03 -13.22
C VAL A 457 -7.63 -6.29 -13.25
N LEU A 458 -8.76 -6.99 -13.32
CA LEU A 458 -10.09 -6.36 -13.24
C LEU A 458 -10.33 -5.69 -11.87
N GLY A 459 -9.77 -6.27 -10.80
CA GLY A 459 -9.78 -5.69 -9.46
C GLY A 459 -9.01 -4.38 -9.34
N LEU A 460 -7.82 -4.28 -9.95
CA LEU A 460 -7.02 -3.06 -10.02
C LEU A 460 -7.71 -2.00 -10.91
N LEU A 461 -8.18 -2.38 -12.10
CA LEU A 461 -8.92 -1.48 -13.00
C LEU A 461 -10.17 -0.88 -12.34
N ARG A 462 -10.88 -1.66 -11.50
CA ARG A 462 -12.02 -1.18 -10.71
C ARG A 462 -11.65 -0.07 -9.71
N TYR A 463 -10.42 -0.09 -9.18
CA TYR A 463 -9.92 0.87 -8.20
C TYR A 463 -8.94 1.90 -8.81
N TRP A 464 -8.87 1.99 -10.14
CA TRP A 464 -7.95 2.88 -10.84
C TRP A 464 -8.08 4.34 -10.35
N PRO A 465 -6.99 5.00 -9.92
CA PRO A 465 -7.02 6.37 -9.43
C PRO A 465 -7.48 7.35 -10.51
N LYS A 466 -8.40 8.25 -10.17
CA LYS A 466 -8.94 9.28 -11.09
C LYS A 466 -8.58 10.72 -10.72
N VAL A 467 -8.12 10.93 -9.49
CA VAL A 467 -7.86 12.26 -8.90
C VAL A 467 -6.52 12.32 -8.16
N ASN A 468 -5.67 11.31 -8.30
CA ASN A 468 -4.35 11.24 -7.67
C ASN A 468 -3.37 10.62 -8.68
N SER A 469 -2.60 11.49 -9.35
CA SER A 469 -1.66 11.10 -10.41
C SER A 469 -0.49 10.28 -9.87
N THR A 470 -0.04 10.54 -8.63
CA THR A 470 1.00 9.74 -7.97
C THR A 470 0.54 8.29 -7.81
N LYS A 471 -0.68 8.06 -7.31
CA LYS A 471 -1.25 6.71 -7.25
C LYS A 471 -1.45 6.08 -8.63
N GLU A 472 -1.82 6.86 -9.65
CA GLU A 472 -1.93 6.30 -11.01
C GLU A 472 -0.57 5.81 -11.55
N VAL A 473 0.50 6.56 -11.33
CA VAL A 473 1.87 6.13 -11.63
C VAL A 473 2.24 4.85 -10.86
N MET A 474 1.77 4.69 -9.63
CA MET A 474 1.99 3.48 -8.83
C MET A 474 1.25 2.26 -9.40
N PHE A 475 -0.04 2.40 -9.74
CA PHE A 475 -0.80 1.35 -10.43
C PHE A 475 -0.15 0.96 -11.77
N LEU A 476 0.39 1.91 -12.52
CA LEU A 476 1.16 1.62 -13.74
C LEU A 476 2.47 0.87 -13.45
N ASN A 477 3.13 1.09 -12.30
CA ASN A 477 4.27 0.26 -11.90
C ASN A 477 3.84 -1.18 -11.60
N GLU A 478 2.79 -1.36 -10.80
CA GLU A 478 2.29 -2.69 -10.44
C GLU A 478 1.78 -3.47 -11.66
N VAL A 479 1.13 -2.80 -12.62
CA VAL A 479 0.71 -3.43 -13.89
C VAL A 479 1.91 -3.91 -14.72
N GLU A 480 3.05 -3.21 -14.71
CA GLU A 480 4.27 -3.72 -15.36
C GLU A 480 4.85 -4.94 -14.64
N ASP A 481 4.93 -4.91 -13.30
CA ASP A 481 5.38 -6.06 -12.51
C ASP A 481 4.45 -7.29 -12.70
N ILE A 482 3.15 -7.06 -12.91
CA ILE A 482 2.17 -8.10 -13.27
C ILE A 482 2.41 -8.60 -14.71
N PHE A 483 2.74 -7.73 -15.68
CA PHE A 483 3.07 -8.17 -17.03
C PHE A 483 4.32 -9.07 -17.05
N GLU A 484 5.35 -8.84 -16.23
CA GLU A 484 6.54 -9.71 -16.17
C GLU A 484 6.22 -11.18 -15.81
N VAL A 485 5.06 -11.47 -15.20
CA VAL A 485 4.63 -12.82 -14.78
C VAL A 485 3.33 -13.31 -15.45
N MET A 486 2.77 -12.56 -16.40
CA MET A 486 1.46 -12.86 -16.98
C MET A 486 1.55 -13.87 -18.13
N ASP A 487 0.82 -15.00 -18.03
CA ASP A 487 0.70 -15.95 -19.14
C ASP A 487 -0.08 -15.35 -20.34
N PRO A 488 0.33 -15.59 -21.60
CA PRO A 488 -0.36 -15.05 -22.78
C PRO A 488 -1.85 -15.42 -22.89
N ALA A 489 -2.23 -16.61 -22.39
CA ALA A 489 -3.61 -17.07 -22.38
C ALA A 489 -4.50 -16.31 -21.36
N GLU A 490 -3.90 -15.78 -20.29
CA GLU A 490 -4.58 -14.93 -19.30
C GLU A 490 -4.61 -13.48 -19.78
N PHE A 491 -3.53 -12.99 -20.40
CA PHE A 491 -3.47 -11.68 -21.07
C PHE A 491 -4.62 -11.50 -22.07
N ALA A 492 -4.89 -12.52 -22.89
CA ALA A 492 -5.93 -12.49 -23.91
C ALA A 492 -7.35 -12.20 -23.35
N LYS A 493 -7.61 -12.50 -22.07
CA LYS A 493 -8.90 -12.24 -21.40
C LYS A 493 -9.03 -10.79 -20.89
N VAL A 494 -7.90 -10.17 -20.53
CA VAL A 494 -7.87 -8.85 -19.87
C VAL A 494 -7.41 -7.71 -20.79
N GLN A 495 -6.88 -8.03 -21.97
CA GLN A 495 -6.30 -7.05 -22.89
C GLN A 495 -7.26 -5.89 -23.23
N GLU A 496 -8.52 -6.15 -23.57
CA GLU A 496 -9.46 -5.10 -23.94
C GLU A 496 -9.69 -4.07 -22.82
N PRO A 497 -10.14 -4.44 -21.60
CA PRO A 497 -10.34 -3.47 -20.53
C PRO A 497 -9.02 -2.83 -20.05
N LEU A 498 -7.90 -3.57 -20.08
CA LEU A 498 -6.60 -3.05 -19.68
C LEU A 498 -6.07 -2.00 -20.66
N PHE A 499 -6.07 -2.27 -21.97
CA PHE A 499 -5.63 -1.31 -22.98
C PHE A 499 -6.59 -0.13 -23.14
N ASN A 500 -7.90 -0.31 -22.88
CA ASN A 500 -8.81 0.85 -22.77
C ASN A 500 -8.42 1.78 -21.61
N GLN A 501 -7.82 1.28 -20.53
CA GLN A 501 -7.31 2.13 -19.45
C GLN A 501 -5.93 2.70 -19.77
N LEU A 502 -5.01 1.92 -20.33
CA LEU A 502 -3.70 2.42 -20.77
C LEU A 502 -3.82 3.51 -21.85
N ALA A 503 -4.79 3.41 -22.76
CA ALA A 503 -5.14 4.44 -23.72
C ALA A 503 -5.49 5.79 -23.06
N LYS A 504 -6.18 5.76 -21.90
CA LYS A 504 -6.51 6.97 -21.11
C LYS A 504 -5.26 7.53 -20.44
N SER A 505 -4.43 6.69 -19.83
CA SER A 505 -3.19 7.10 -19.16
C SER A 505 -2.14 7.64 -20.14
N VAL A 506 -2.03 7.09 -21.35
CA VAL A 506 -1.20 7.64 -22.46
C VAL A 506 -1.74 8.99 -22.95
N ALA A 507 -3.07 9.17 -22.99
CA ALA A 507 -3.71 10.45 -23.31
C ALA A 507 -3.70 11.47 -22.14
N SER A 508 -3.13 11.11 -20.98
CA SER A 508 -3.16 11.97 -19.80
C SER A 508 -2.35 13.26 -20.02
N PRO A 509 -2.90 14.45 -19.69
CA PRO A 509 -2.13 15.69 -19.74
C PRO A 509 -1.01 15.73 -18.67
N HIS A 510 -1.09 14.86 -17.65
CA HIS A 510 -0.11 14.78 -16.58
C HIS A 510 1.13 13.98 -17.03
N PHE A 511 2.25 14.68 -17.26
CA PHE A 511 3.39 14.08 -17.96
C PHE A 511 3.92 12.80 -17.30
N GLN A 512 3.99 12.71 -15.97
CA GLN A 512 4.51 11.51 -15.30
C GLN A 512 3.63 10.27 -15.53
N VAL A 513 2.32 10.45 -15.77
CA VAL A 513 1.39 9.34 -16.05
C VAL A 513 1.58 8.87 -17.49
N ALA A 514 1.56 9.80 -18.45
CA ALA A 514 1.74 9.48 -19.87
C ALA A 514 3.14 8.92 -20.17
N GLU A 515 4.19 9.51 -19.61
CA GLU A 515 5.57 9.00 -19.69
C GLU A 515 5.66 7.59 -19.10
N ARG A 516 5.07 7.34 -17.92
CA ARG A 516 5.12 6.02 -17.27
C ARG A 516 4.39 4.95 -18.06
N ALA A 517 3.24 5.26 -18.63
CA ALA A 517 2.46 4.35 -19.46
C ALA A 517 3.17 4.04 -20.80
N LEU A 518 3.73 5.07 -21.45
CA LEU A 518 4.51 4.90 -22.69
C LEU A 518 5.83 4.15 -22.45
N TYR A 519 6.34 4.12 -21.22
CA TYR A 519 7.56 3.39 -20.89
C TYR A 519 7.42 1.87 -21.06
N PHE A 520 6.20 1.32 -21.04
CA PHE A 520 5.93 -0.10 -21.28
C PHE A 520 6.46 -0.57 -22.65
N TRP A 521 6.48 0.29 -23.67
CA TRP A 521 7.02 -0.02 -25.00
C TRP A 521 8.55 -0.22 -25.03
N ASN A 522 9.25 0.00 -23.91
CA ASN A 522 10.66 -0.37 -23.75
C ASN A 522 10.85 -1.81 -23.21
N ASN A 523 9.77 -2.48 -22.80
CA ASN A 523 9.81 -3.83 -22.24
C ASN A 523 9.52 -4.85 -23.36
N GLU A 524 10.53 -5.66 -23.71
CA GLU A 524 10.44 -6.64 -24.81
C GLU A 524 9.29 -7.65 -24.61
N TYR A 525 9.00 -8.06 -23.37
CA TYR A 525 7.93 -9.02 -23.10
C TYR A 525 6.54 -8.42 -23.36
N PHE A 526 6.33 -7.18 -22.90
CA PHE A 526 5.12 -6.43 -23.20
C PHE A 526 4.94 -6.21 -24.71
N CYS A 527 6.01 -5.83 -25.42
CA CYS A 527 5.96 -5.64 -26.87
C CYS A 527 5.62 -6.94 -27.64
N ASN A 528 6.07 -8.10 -27.17
CA ASN A 528 5.69 -9.39 -27.75
C ASN A 528 4.20 -9.70 -27.53
N LEU A 529 3.68 -9.56 -26.29
CA LEU A 529 2.25 -9.74 -25.99
C LEU A 529 1.36 -8.80 -26.83
N VAL A 530 1.79 -7.54 -27.02
CA VAL A 530 1.12 -6.57 -27.88
C VAL A 530 1.15 -6.97 -29.35
N SER A 531 2.27 -7.51 -29.83
CA SER A 531 2.42 -7.92 -31.23
C SER A 531 1.55 -9.14 -31.56
N ASP A 532 1.52 -10.12 -30.67
CA ASP A 532 0.70 -11.34 -30.81
C ASP A 532 -0.81 -11.06 -30.79
N ASN A 533 -1.23 -9.89 -30.28
CA ASN A 533 -2.64 -9.49 -30.18
C ASN A 533 -2.92 -8.11 -30.83
N VAL A 534 -2.11 -7.73 -31.82
CA VAL A 534 -2.15 -6.38 -32.43
C VAL A 534 -3.53 -6.01 -32.99
N ASP A 535 -4.27 -6.99 -33.52
CA ASP A 535 -5.59 -6.82 -34.14
C ASP A 535 -6.64 -6.26 -33.18
N VAL A 536 -6.51 -6.53 -31.87
CA VAL A 536 -7.39 -5.98 -30.82
C VAL A 536 -6.81 -4.71 -30.22
N ILE A 537 -5.49 -4.67 -30.00
CA ILE A 537 -4.82 -3.62 -29.24
C ILE A 537 -4.63 -2.33 -30.05
N LEU A 538 -4.24 -2.43 -31.33
CA LEU A 538 -3.95 -1.26 -32.16
C LEU A 538 -5.19 -0.36 -32.35
N PRO A 539 -6.40 -0.86 -32.67
CA PRO A 539 -7.59 -0.01 -32.76
C PRO A 539 -7.93 0.76 -31.47
N ILE A 540 -7.59 0.22 -30.29
CA ILE A 540 -7.79 0.88 -28.99
C ILE A 540 -6.72 1.97 -28.77
N MET A 541 -5.46 1.67 -29.07
CA MET A 541 -4.31 2.55 -28.83
C MET A 541 -4.07 3.61 -29.91
N PHE A 542 -4.65 3.45 -31.11
CA PHE A 542 -4.39 4.33 -32.25
C PHE A 542 -4.75 5.79 -31.96
N ALA A 543 -6.00 6.04 -31.52
CA ALA A 543 -6.49 7.40 -31.29
C ALA A 543 -5.63 8.23 -30.32
N PRO A 544 -5.32 7.79 -29.08
CA PRO A 544 -4.52 8.59 -28.15
C PRO A 544 -3.07 8.80 -28.62
N LEU A 545 -2.46 7.82 -29.29
CA LEU A 545 -1.11 7.96 -29.86
C LEU A 545 -1.12 8.95 -31.03
N TYR A 546 -2.07 8.82 -31.95
CA TYR A 546 -2.18 9.70 -33.13
C TYR A 546 -2.54 11.14 -32.74
N GLU A 547 -3.40 11.36 -31.75
CA GLU A 547 -3.69 12.70 -31.23
C GLU A 547 -2.45 13.34 -30.58
N ASN A 548 -1.74 12.61 -29.71
CA ASN A 548 -0.53 13.13 -29.06
C ASN A 548 0.62 13.39 -30.06
N SER A 549 0.73 12.61 -31.15
CA SER A 549 1.75 12.83 -32.18
C SER A 549 1.54 14.10 -33.01
N LYS A 550 0.31 14.62 -33.10
CA LYS A 550 0.04 15.93 -33.73
C LYS A 550 0.56 17.12 -32.92
N GLY A 551 0.76 16.93 -31.61
CA GLY A 551 1.37 17.92 -30.74
C GLY A 551 1.10 17.63 -29.27
N HIS A 552 2.17 17.43 -28.52
CA HIS A 552 2.14 17.32 -27.07
C HIS A 552 3.07 18.38 -26.45
N TRP A 553 2.67 19.00 -25.34
CA TRP A 553 3.42 20.12 -24.74
C TRP A 553 4.81 19.70 -24.23
N ASN A 554 4.91 18.47 -23.73
CA ASN A 554 6.17 17.83 -23.36
C ASN A 554 6.76 17.07 -24.56
N ARG A 555 7.97 17.47 -24.98
CA ARG A 555 8.70 16.89 -26.12
C ARG A 555 9.16 15.44 -25.91
N THR A 556 9.43 15.03 -24.66
CA THR A 556 9.84 13.65 -24.36
C THR A 556 8.70 12.67 -24.67
N ILE A 557 7.49 12.98 -24.20
CA ILE A 557 6.27 12.21 -24.50
C ILE A 557 6.01 12.18 -26.01
N HIS A 558 6.17 13.30 -26.71
CA HIS A 558 6.04 13.37 -28.17
C HIS A 558 6.97 12.38 -28.89
N GLY A 559 8.24 12.30 -28.46
CA GLY A 559 9.20 11.30 -28.97
C GLY A 559 8.84 9.85 -28.62
N MET A 560 8.38 9.58 -27.39
CA MET A 560 7.95 8.25 -26.96
C MET A 560 6.71 7.77 -27.73
N VAL A 561 5.75 8.65 -27.99
CA VAL A 561 4.56 8.37 -28.82
C VAL A 561 4.96 7.99 -30.24
N TYR A 562 5.90 8.70 -30.87
CA TYR A 562 6.40 8.30 -32.19
C TYR A 562 7.09 6.93 -32.18
N ASN A 563 7.83 6.60 -31.12
CA ASN A 563 8.44 5.28 -30.98
C ASN A 563 7.36 4.17 -30.91
N ALA A 564 6.34 4.35 -30.05
CA ALA A 564 5.23 3.41 -29.93
C ALA A 564 4.45 3.26 -31.25
N MET A 565 4.15 4.37 -31.95
CA MET A 565 3.49 4.33 -33.27
C MET A 565 4.33 3.63 -34.33
N LYS A 566 5.65 3.84 -34.35
CA LYS A 566 6.57 3.17 -35.27
C LYS A 566 6.58 1.66 -35.04
N LEU A 567 6.59 1.21 -33.78
CA LEU A 567 6.50 -0.21 -33.44
C LEU A 567 5.19 -0.83 -33.95
N PHE A 568 4.04 -0.20 -33.72
CA PHE A 568 2.77 -0.68 -34.27
C PHE A 568 2.75 -0.77 -35.81
N MET A 569 3.31 0.25 -36.48
CA MET A 569 3.42 0.29 -37.94
C MET A 569 4.40 -0.77 -38.48
N GLU A 570 5.41 -1.18 -37.72
CA GLU A 570 6.33 -2.26 -38.05
C GLU A 570 5.72 -3.65 -37.84
N VAL A 571 4.81 -3.81 -36.87
CA VAL A 571 4.10 -5.07 -36.59
C VAL A 571 3.01 -5.37 -37.63
N ASN A 572 2.10 -4.42 -37.89
CA ASN A 572 1.04 -4.59 -38.89
C ASN A 572 0.76 -3.26 -39.64
N PRO A 573 1.45 -3.01 -40.77
CA PRO A 573 1.25 -1.78 -41.56
C PRO A 573 -0.16 -1.62 -42.11
N GLN A 574 -0.82 -2.72 -42.50
CA GLN A 574 -2.15 -2.69 -43.13
C GLN A 574 -3.21 -2.25 -42.12
N LEU A 575 -3.23 -2.88 -40.95
CA LEU A 575 -4.14 -2.51 -39.86
C LEU A 575 -3.88 -1.08 -39.36
N PHE A 576 -2.63 -0.61 -39.40
CA PHE A 576 -2.30 0.77 -39.04
C PHE A 576 -2.90 1.80 -40.02
N ASP A 577 -2.83 1.53 -41.32
CA ASP A 577 -3.46 2.36 -42.35
C ASP A 577 -5.01 2.32 -42.26
N GLU A 578 -5.58 1.14 -41.99
CA GLU A 578 -7.02 0.97 -41.73
C GLU A 578 -7.48 1.79 -40.51
N CYS A 579 -6.79 1.67 -39.37
CA CYS A 579 -7.08 2.47 -38.17
C CYS A 579 -6.98 3.99 -38.43
N SER A 580 -6.05 4.41 -39.29
CA SER A 580 -5.88 5.81 -39.71
C SER A 580 -7.05 6.29 -40.58
N HIS A 581 -7.55 5.44 -41.48
CA HIS A 581 -8.74 5.70 -42.28
C HIS A 581 -10.00 5.82 -41.40
N ASP A 582 -10.26 4.80 -40.58
CA ASP A 582 -11.40 4.73 -39.67
C ASP A 582 -11.44 5.92 -38.70
N TYR A 583 -10.29 6.29 -38.13
CA TYR A 583 -10.18 7.45 -37.26
C TYR A 583 -10.52 8.75 -38.00
N THR A 584 -10.09 8.88 -39.25
CA THR A 584 -10.37 10.06 -40.09
C THR A 584 -11.86 10.13 -40.46
N GLU A 585 -12.48 9.00 -40.80
CA GLU A 585 -13.92 8.92 -41.06
C GLU A 585 -14.73 9.27 -39.79
N GLN A 586 -14.37 8.71 -38.65
CA GLN A 586 -15.02 9.01 -37.36
C GLN A 586 -14.93 10.49 -36.99
N GLN A 587 -13.81 11.17 -37.27
CA GLN A 587 -13.66 12.61 -37.06
C GLN A 587 -14.55 13.42 -38.02
N ASN A 588 -14.61 13.06 -39.30
CA ASN A 588 -15.48 13.72 -40.28
C ASN A 588 -16.97 13.55 -39.93
N ASN A 589 -17.37 12.37 -39.45
CA ASN A 589 -18.74 12.05 -39.07
C ASN A 589 -19.11 12.58 -37.66
N ALA A 590 -18.16 13.07 -36.86
CA ALA A 590 -18.39 13.47 -35.47
C ALA A 590 -19.41 14.61 -35.32
N GLU A 591 -19.44 15.57 -36.26
CA GLU A 591 -20.43 16.65 -36.25
C GLU A 591 -21.85 16.14 -36.57
N ALA A 592 -21.98 15.21 -37.53
CA ALA A 592 -23.25 14.58 -37.86
C ALA A 592 -23.79 13.74 -36.69
N VAL A 593 -22.92 13.00 -35.99
CA VAL A 593 -23.28 12.28 -34.76
C VAL A 593 -23.74 13.24 -33.66
N LYS A 594 -23.06 14.38 -33.47
CA LYS A 594 -23.47 15.42 -32.52
C LYS A 594 -24.82 16.03 -32.89
N ALA A 595 -25.06 16.35 -34.17
CA ALA A 595 -26.32 16.88 -34.66
C ALA A 595 -27.47 15.89 -34.47
N ASN A 596 -27.26 14.59 -34.75
CA ASN A 596 -28.24 13.54 -34.50
C ASN A 596 -28.55 13.39 -32.99
N ARG A 597 -27.52 13.47 -32.12
CA ARG A 597 -27.72 13.51 -30.66
C ARG A 597 -28.57 14.72 -30.24
N GLN A 598 -28.32 15.90 -30.80
CA GLN A 598 -29.10 17.10 -30.52
C GLN A 598 -30.56 16.95 -30.99
N ALA A 599 -30.79 16.51 -32.22
CA ALA A 599 -32.13 16.30 -32.77
C ALA A 599 -32.98 15.29 -31.94
N LYS A 600 -32.33 14.27 -31.35
CA LYS A 600 -32.99 13.36 -30.39
C LYS A 600 -33.43 14.08 -29.11
N TRP A 601 -32.58 14.96 -28.56
CA TRP A 601 -32.92 15.80 -27.40
C TRP A 601 -34.01 16.82 -27.72
N ASP A 602 -33.95 17.50 -28.86
CA ASP A 602 -34.95 18.48 -29.29
C ASP A 602 -36.33 17.82 -29.43
N ARG A 603 -36.39 16.62 -30.02
CA ARG A 603 -37.62 15.82 -30.14
C ARG A 603 -38.18 15.39 -28.78
N LEU A 604 -37.31 15.03 -27.83
CA LEU A 604 -37.69 14.73 -26.45
C LEU A 604 -38.30 15.95 -25.74
N THR A 605 -37.68 17.12 -25.91
CA THR A 605 -38.16 18.39 -25.36
C THR A 605 -39.54 18.76 -25.94
N GLN A 606 -39.70 18.70 -27.27
CA GLN A 606 -40.98 18.96 -27.93
C GLN A 606 -42.09 17.99 -27.46
N LEU A 607 -41.78 16.71 -27.26
CA LEU A 607 -42.74 15.74 -26.74
C LEU A 607 -43.17 16.08 -25.30
N ALA A 608 -42.21 16.46 -24.44
CA ALA A 608 -42.51 16.88 -23.06
C ALA A 608 -43.35 18.17 -23.02
N GLU A 609 -43.08 19.14 -23.88
CA GLU A 609 -43.88 20.36 -24.03
C GLU A 609 -45.30 20.06 -24.52
N GLN A 610 -45.46 19.18 -25.51
CA GLN A 610 -46.77 18.74 -25.99
C GLN A 610 -47.58 18.02 -24.91
N MET A 611 -46.96 17.15 -24.11
CA MET A 611 -47.64 16.50 -22.97
C MET A 611 -48.09 17.52 -21.92
N LYS A 612 -47.25 18.53 -21.63
CA LYS A 612 -47.57 19.62 -20.70
C LYS A 612 -48.68 20.54 -21.22
N ALA A 613 -48.72 20.81 -22.52
CA ALA A 613 -49.75 21.61 -23.18
C ALA A 613 -51.09 20.87 -23.27
N ASN A 614 -51.07 19.56 -23.54
CA ASN A 614 -52.25 18.69 -23.64
C ASN A 614 -52.85 18.30 -22.27
N GLY A 615 -52.62 19.09 -21.23
CA GLY A 615 -53.24 18.92 -19.90
C GLY A 615 -52.83 17.66 -19.14
N HIS A 616 -51.86 16.87 -19.62
CA HIS A 616 -51.40 15.65 -18.96
C HIS A 616 -50.41 15.97 -17.83
N SER A 617 -50.88 16.73 -16.84
CA SER A 617 -50.20 16.99 -15.57
C SER A 617 -50.34 15.81 -14.58
N SER A 618 -50.25 14.57 -15.07
CA SER A 618 -50.06 13.41 -14.21
C SER A 618 -48.60 13.38 -13.75
N ALA A 619 -48.37 13.85 -12.52
CA ALA A 619 -47.05 13.88 -11.91
C ALA A 619 -46.33 12.53 -12.06
N VAL A 620 -45.12 12.54 -12.62
CA VAL A 620 -44.18 11.41 -12.49
C VAL A 620 -43.73 11.36 -11.04
N ARG A 621 -44.52 10.69 -10.22
CA ARG A 621 -44.17 10.33 -8.84
C ARG A 621 -42.94 9.41 -8.94
N PRO A 622 -41.83 9.70 -8.26
CA PRO A 622 -40.68 8.81 -8.29
C PRO A 622 -41.09 7.42 -7.77
N PRO A 623 -40.53 6.31 -8.30
CA PRO A 623 -40.95 4.97 -7.89
C PRO A 623 -40.76 4.76 -6.39
N GLN A 624 -41.86 4.60 -5.65
CA GLN A 624 -41.80 4.14 -4.27
C GLN A 624 -41.68 2.62 -4.24
N GLY A 625 -40.59 2.13 -3.64
CA GLY A 625 -40.47 0.75 -3.18
C GLY A 625 -39.74 -0.21 -4.13
N TYR A 626 -38.56 -0.64 -3.72
CA TYR A 626 -38.05 -1.97 -4.08
C TYR A 626 -39.00 -3.02 -3.48
N GLY A 627 -39.58 -3.89 -4.31
CA GLY A 627 -40.60 -4.84 -3.89
C GLY A 627 -40.85 -5.98 -4.89
N THR A 628 -39.91 -6.92 -4.94
CA THR A 628 -40.07 -8.32 -5.36
C THR A 628 -41.09 -8.69 -6.46
N GLY A 629 -40.56 -9.13 -7.61
CA GLY A 629 -41.04 -10.34 -8.28
C GLY A 629 -42.09 -10.22 -9.39
N SER A 630 -41.62 -10.06 -10.63
CA SER A 630 -42.28 -10.62 -11.83
C SER A 630 -41.28 -10.69 -12.98
N LYS A 631 -41.17 -11.85 -13.64
CA LYS A 631 -40.35 -12.03 -14.86
C LYS A 631 -41.22 -11.75 -16.09
N SER A 632 -40.71 -11.00 -17.05
CA SER A 632 -41.21 -10.93 -18.43
C SER A 632 -40.10 -10.40 -19.36
N PRO A 633 -40.18 -10.66 -20.68
CA PRO A 633 -39.04 -11.27 -21.37
C PRO A 633 -38.00 -10.30 -21.93
N VAL A 634 -36.80 -10.85 -22.12
CA VAL A 634 -35.69 -10.23 -22.86
C VAL A 634 -36.15 -9.86 -24.27
N ARG A 635 -35.87 -8.62 -24.68
CA ARG A 635 -35.87 -8.22 -26.09
C ARG A 635 -34.42 -7.99 -26.48
N GLU A 636 -33.92 -8.84 -27.36
CA GLU A 636 -32.57 -8.71 -27.92
C GLU A 636 -32.48 -7.45 -28.80
N GLY A 637 -31.34 -6.76 -28.75
CA GLY A 637 -31.04 -5.60 -29.60
C GLY A 637 -30.57 -4.36 -28.84
N GLU A 638 -29.30 -4.01 -29.07
CA GLU A 638 -28.62 -2.74 -28.75
C GLU A 638 -28.47 -2.33 -27.26
N GLY A 639 -27.23 -2.37 -26.78
CA GLY A 639 -26.86 -1.85 -25.46
C GLY A 639 -25.41 -2.10 -25.08
N ASP A 640 -24.49 -2.01 -26.05
CA ASP A 640 -23.08 -2.35 -25.84
C ASP A 640 -22.44 -1.38 -24.82
N PRO A 641 -22.00 -1.83 -23.62
CA PRO A 641 -21.56 -0.92 -22.55
C PRO A 641 -20.33 -0.09 -22.96
N ILE A 642 -19.53 -0.60 -23.89
CA ILE A 642 -18.39 0.09 -24.52
C ILE A 642 -18.83 1.41 -25.19
N SER A 643 -20.03 1.45 -25.77
CA SER A 643 -20.57 2.66 -26.42
C SER A 643 -20.83 3.78 -25.41
N MET A 644 -21.40 3.45 -24.25
CA MET A 644 -21.64 4.41 -23.17
C MET A 644 -20.33 4.94 -22.55
N GLU A 645 -19.29 4.11 -22.47
CA GLU A 645 -17.97 4.55 -21.99
C GLU A 645 -17.23 5.40 -23.04
N ARG A 646 -17.29 5.04 -24.32
CA ARG A 646 -16.81 5.89 -25.43
C ARG A 646 -17.52 7.25 -25.44
N LEU A 647 -18.83 7.30 -25.20
CA LEU A 647 -19.57 8.57 -25.07
C LEU A 647 -19.06 9.42 -23.89
N ARG A 648 -18.83 8.83 -22.71
CA ARG A 648 -18.30 9.55 -21.55
C ARG A 648 -16.90 10.10 -21.80
N LEU A 649 -15.99 9.27 -22.34
CA LEU A 649 -14.64 9.71 -22.70
C LEU A 649 -14.64 10.88 -23.69
N GLN A 650 -15.62 10.93 -24.59
CA GLN A 650 -15.75 12.01 -25.57
C GLN A 650 -16.28 13.32 -24.97
N ASP A 651 -17.03 13.26 -23.86
CA ASP A 651 -17.52 14.44 -23.14
C ASP A 651 -16.52 14.90 -22.05
N ASP A 652 -15.79 14.00 -21.37
CA ASP A 652 -14.68 14.37 -20.47
C ASP A 652 -13.56 15.09 -21.23
N ARG A 653 -13.15 14.59 -22.41
CA ARG A 653 -12.18 15.24 -23.32
C ARG A 653 -12.61 16.63 -23.79
N ARG A 654 -13.89 17.00 -23.67
CA ARG A 654 -14.39 18.35 -24.01
C ARG A 654 -14.26 19.33 -22.85
N ALA A 655 -14.34 18.88 -21.61
CA ALA A 655 -14.13 19.72 -20.44
C ALA A 655 -12.71 20.31 -20.46
N ASP A 656 -11.70 19.46 -20.62
CA ASP A 656 -10.29 19.87 -20.66
C ASP A 656 -9.94 20.83 -21.82
N ARG A 657 -10.62 20.70 -22.97
CA ARG A 657 -10.43 21.62 -24.10
C ARG A 657 -11.06 23.00 -23.89
N GLN A 658 -11.99 23.15 -22.94
CA GLN A 658 -12.56 24.46 -22.60
C GLN A 658 -11.74 25.20 -21.54
N THR A 659 -11.12 24.50 -20.59
CA THR A 659 -10.24 25.10 -19.56
C THR A 659 -8.91 25.65 -20.12
N VAL A 660 -8.43 25.15 -21.26
CA VAL A 660 -7.17 25.63 -21.91
C VAL A 660 -7.39 26.84 -22.84
N ARG A 661 -8.61 27.41 -22.89
CA ARG A 661 -8.94 28.63 -23.66
C ARG A 661 -9.59 29.74 -22.81
N GLY A 662 -9.38 29.71 -21.49
CA GLY A 662 -9.68 30.81 -20.56
C GLY A 662 -8.46 31.66 -20.27
#